data_AF-A0A9W6BJ87-F1
#
_entry.id   AF-A0A9W6BJ87-F1
#
_cell.length_a   1.000
_cell.length_b   1.000
_cell.length_c   1.000
_cell.angle_alpha   90.00
_cell.angle_beta   90.00
_cell.angle_gamma   90.00
#
_symmetry.space_group_name_H-M   'P 1'
#
loop_
_entity.id
_entity.type
_entity.pdbx_description
1 polymer ?
#
loop_
_entity_poly.entity_id
_entity_poly.type
_entity_poly.pdbx_seq_one_letter_code
_entity_poly.pdbx_strand_id
1 'polypeptide(L)'
;MDDNLKRIVSEVTRLCRERGEKVDPFVAAYVASLEDACGSLETVVPSLHLEGKVPADTVALVGKHVAGILSRGNDPRLKTAVMQVLMEAAYKQQREVIEKETGEQQERAGMLQRAVTGPRALKGNSAEAYDKFYKLVLEAVCVEGGMELAMQDPVANAEVRAALESVFPVSAVARFLTLPEEERLAQLAELSRITTGICLYNRSLGQGGSALPAAAASYLPQAQRLLRDLNRCRAEVAEQMSKLHSLVAKLPPPPPPPAPASGGGDAVADVAAAAASGAGGGGGGGDAEELRRAMLHAEVLNRGQALQLYESLHADLQEGLEAAQQLDAELEQTLVQVHEAVGGSAAVSKDAVYPLFDRLGALHTGLHQELRMLVVRQRLYDALSELSTLPPGSLLLPAKTPPRGVRATGSASQAAAADAEALAEQLSETTLAGLDALQRDGGDGGGGGELEYIRPASVTQLQPGLALAGFCAGTLARRPTGRYPLLRRANPRLGYLAYQDKVYGFATNADMQAFLADPSGCLAAVEGAVRKEPLLARPLGLPPPRPSADVHAVLQAMSGPLQVDFGCQTPVHFLERHIDKSYEWNVWALRRRALALANLRGKATRSTQTGESHFRRDNESQVWRPREATVQTKVAKGQSMPHKLQYVAGLRGAADVKMNVVRLDLDLGQPHQH
;
A
#
# COMPACT_ATOMS: atom_id res chain seq x y z
N MET A 1 -4.98 21.59 -3.26
CA MET A 1 -5.79 20.50 -2.68
C MET A 1 -5.06 19.83 -1.53
N ASP A 2 -3.85 19.29 -1.73
CA ASP A 2 -3.09 18.51 -0.72
C ASP A 2 -2.90 19.24 0.62
N ASP A 3 -2.51 20.52 0.60
CA ASP A 3 -2.32 21.30 1.83
C ASP A 3 -3.63 21.56 2.58
N ASN A 4 -4.76 21.64 1.89
CA ASN A 4 -6.07 21.80 2.52
C ASN A 4 -6.52 20.48 3.14
N LEU A 5 -6.31 19.36 2.44
CA LEU A 5 -6.62 18.02 2.96
C LEU A 5 -5.82 17.74 4.23
N LYS A 6 -4.52 18.08 4.25
CA LYS A 6 -3.67 17.96 5.47
C LYS A 6 -4.26 18.74 6.64
N ARG A 7 -4.67 20.00 6.43
CA ARG A 7 -5.29 20.84 7.47
C ARG A 7 -6.62 20.27 7.97
N ILE A 8 -7.46 19.78 7.06
CA ILE A 8 -8.74 19.13 7.41
C ILE A 8 -8.47 17.87 8.23
N VAL A 9 -7.53 17.01 7.82
CA VAL A 9 -7.16 15.79 8.55
C VAL A 9 -6.61 16.11 9.95
N SER A 10 -5.73 17.11 10.08
CA SER A 10 -5.23 17.55 11.38
C SER A 10 -6.35 18.03 12.30
N GLU A 11 -7.33 18.76 11.76
CA GLU A 11 -8.46 19.25 12.54
C GLU A 11 -9.44 18.11 12.92
N VAL A 12 -9.75 17.20 11.99
CA VAL A 12 -10.58 16.02 12.25
C VAL A 12 -9.95 15.13 13.31
N THR A 13 -8.65 14.83 13.19
CA THR A 13 -7.93 14.01 14.17
C THR A 13 -7.86 14.67 15.55
N ARG A 14 -7.72 16.00 15.61
CA ARG A 14 -7.83 16.77 16.86
C ARG A 14 -9.23 16.61 17.48
N LEU A 15 -10.29 16.84 16.72
CA LEU A 15 -11.68 16.77 17.18
C LEU A 15 -12.08 15.35 17.64
N CYS A 16 -11.69 14.31 16.89
CA CYS A 16 -11.92 12.92 17.30
C CYS A 16 -11.16 12.58 18.59
N ARG A 17 -9.90 13.05 18.73
CA ARG A 17 -9.12 12.84 19.96
C ARG A 17 -9.75 13.53 21.17
N GLU A 18 -10.29 14.74 21.00
CA GLU A 18 -11.02 15.47 22.05
C GLU A 18 -12.29 14.71 22.51
N ARG A 19 -12.90 13.94 21.61
CA ARG A 19 -14.04 13.06 21.91
C ARG A 19 -13.63 11.69 22.49
N GLY A 20 -12.33 11.41 22.59
CA GLY A 20 -11.81 10.11 23.03
C GLY A 20 -11.83 9.02 21.95
N GLU A 21 -12.09 9.37 20.69
CA GLU A 21 -12.12 8.45 19.55
C GLU A 21 -10.74 8.39 18.88
N LYS A 22 -10.22 7.18 18.66
CA LYS A 22 -9.00 6.96 17.87
C LYS A 22 -9.39 6.72 16.43
N VAL A 23 -9.05 7.65 15.54
CA VAL A 23 -9.30 7.53 14.09
C VAL A 23 -7.97 7.55 13.36
N ASP A 24 -7.86 6.65 12.39
CA ASP A 24 -6.71 6.59 11.49
C ASP A 24 -6.71 7.79 10.51
N PRO A 25 -5.60 8.52 10.33
CA PRO A 25 -5.49 9.63 9.39
C PRO A 25 -5.87 9.28 7.94
N PHE A 26 -5.58 8.05 7.49
CA PHE A 26 -5.96 7.54 6.17
C PHE A 26 -7.47 7.50 6.00
N VAL A 27 -8.19 7.05 7.03
CA VAL A 27 -9.66 7.03 7.03
C VAL A 27 -10.21 8.44 6.99
N ALA A 28 -9.68 9.36 7.80
CA ALA A 28 -10.15 10.74 7.84
C ALA A 28 -9.96 11.47 6.49
N ALA A 29 -8.79 11.30 5.86
CA ALA A 29 -8.49 11.91 4.57
C ALA A 29 -9.39 11.36 3.46
N TYR A 30 -9.61 10.04 3.45
CA TYR A 30 -10.43 9.42 2.44
C TYR A 30 -11.91 9.79 2.58
N VAL A 31 -12.47 9.77 3.79
CA VAL A 31 -13.86 10.20 4.02
C VAL A 31 -14.05 11.67 3.61
N ALA A 32 -13.11 12.55 3.94
CA ALA A 32 -13.17 13.94 3.48
C ALA A 32 -13.18 14.06 1.94
N SER A 33 -12.37 13.24 1.26
CA SER A 33 -12.31 13.22 -0.21
C SER A 33 -13.58 12.64 -0.84
N LEU A 34 -14.20 11.65 -0.18
CA LEU A 34 -15.48 11.09 -0.62
C LEU A 34 -16.62 12.10 -0.52
N GLU A 35 -16.70 12.83 0.60
CA GLU A 35 -17.76 13.83 0.79
C GLU A 35 -17.62 15.01 -0.18
N ASP A 36 -16.39 15.35 -0.57
CA ASP A 36 -16.12 16.31 -1.65
C ASP A 36 -16.60 15.77 -3.01
N ALA A 37 -16.24 14.52 -3.33
CA ALA A 37 -16.65 13.88 -4.59
C ALA A 37 -18.18 13.73 -4.73
N CYS A 38 -18.89 13.50 -3.62
CA CYS A 38 -20.35 13.41 -3.59
C CYS A 38 -21.06 14.77 -3.68
N GLY A 39 -20.33 15.89 -3.55
CA GLY A 39 -20.91 17.23 -3.41
C GLY A 39 -21.59 17.46 -2.05
N SER A 40 -21.47 16.54 -1.09
CA SER A 40 -22.06 16.70 0.26
C SER A 40 -21.50 17.94 0.96
N LEU A 41 -20.23 18.27 0.72
CA LEU A 41 -19.60 19.45 1.31
C LEU A 41 -20.23 20.76 0.82
N GLU A 42 -20.85 20.79 -0.37
CA GLU A 42 -21.55 21.98 -0.89
C GLU A 42 -22.81 22.31 -0.07
N THR A 43 -23.42 21.30 0.56
CA THR A 43 -24.57 21.51 1.45
C THR A 43 -24.18 22.20 2.77
N VAL A 44 -22.92 22.04 3.17
CA VAL A 44 -22.37 22.59 4.42
C VAL A 44 -21.70 23.95 4.15
N VAL A 45 -21.01 24.07 3.01
CA VAL A 45 -20.35 25.30 2.54
C VAL A 45 -20.68 25.50 1.06
N PRO A 46 -21.59 26.43 0.72
CA PRO A 46 -21.89 26.74 -0.67
C PRO A 46 -20.63 27.22 -1.41
N SER A 47 -20.42 26.74 -2.65
CA SER A 47 -19.28 27.12 -3.53
C SER A 47 -17.89 26.75 -3.03
N LEU A 48 -17.75 25.67 -2.24
CA LEU A 48 -16.46 25.16 -1.78
C LEU A 48 -15.63 24.62 -2.95
N HIS A 49 -14.42 25.15 -3.15
CA HIS A 49 -13.44 24.62 -4.10
C HIS A 49 -12.16 24.22 -3.34
N LEU A 50 -11.96 22.91 -3.11
CA LEU A 50 -10.80 22.39 -2.37
C LEU A 50 -9.45 22.59 -3.09
N GLU A 51 -9.48 23.01 -4.36
CA GLU A 51 -8.29 23.31 -5.15
C GLU A 51 -7.64 24.67 -4.78
N GLY A 52 -8.41 25.63 -4.24
CA GLY A 52 -7.94 26.96 -3.85
C GLY A 52 -7.46 27.09 -2.40
N LYS A 53 -7.10 28.29 -1.94
CA LYS A 53 -6.81 28.53 -0.50
C LYS A 53 -8.13 28.51 0.27
N VAL A 54 -8.30 27.51 1.14
CA VAL A 54 -9.48 27.40 1.99
C VAL A 54 -9.26 28.20 3.29
N PRO A 55 -10.20 29.07 3.71
CA PRO A 55 -10.12 29.80 4.98
C PRO A 55 -10.10 28.84 6.18
N ALA A 56 -9.46 29.25 7.28
CA ALA A 56 -9.39 28.43 8.51
C ALA A 56 -10.78 28.08 9.07
N ASP A 57 -11.74 29.01 8.98
CA ASP A 57 -13.11 28.80 9.47
C ASP A 57 -13.83 27.71 8.67
N THR A 58 -13.61 27.67 7.36
CA THR A 58 -14.16 26.65 6.46
C THR A 58 -13.55 25.27 6.75
N VAL A 59 -12.24 25.22 7.00
CA VAL A 59 -11.56 23.97 7.42
C VAL A 59 -12.15 23.46 8.74
N ALA A 60 -12.42 24.33 9.71
CA ALA A 60 -13.02 23.95 10.98
C ALA A 60 -14.46 23.43 10.81
N LEU A 61 -15.25 24.03 9.91
CA LEU A 61 -16.62 23.59 9.63
C LEU A 61 -16.66 22.22 8.95
N VAL A 62 -15.83 22.02 7.92
CA VAL A 62 -15.65 20.73 7.23
C VAL A 62 -15.11 19.68 8.21
N GLY A 63 -14.12 20.04 9.03
CA GLY A 63 -13.56 19.16 10.05
C GLY A 63 -14.59 18.69 11.07
N LYS A 64 -15.48 19.58 11.53
CA LYS A 64 -16.60 19.21 12.42
C LYS A 64 -17.59 18.26 11.75
N HIS A 65 -17.91 18.49 10.48
CA HIS A 65 -18.83 17.64 9.73
C HIS A 65 -18.26 16.23 9.55
N VAL A 66 -17.02 16.12 9.06
CA VAL A 66 -16.33 14.83 8.86
C VAL A 66 -16.11 14.10 10.19
N ALA A 67 -15.71 14.81 11.25
CA ALA A 67 -15.62 14.21 12.58
C ALA A 67 -16.98 13.70 13.10
N GLY A 68 -18.08 14.37 12.76
CA GLY A 68 -19.43 13.90 13.07
C GLY A 68 -19.82 12.61 12.35
N ILE A 69 -19.37 12.43 11.10
CA ILE A 69 -19.54 11.17 10.34
C ILE A 69 -18.71 10.06 10.98
N LEU A 70 -17.44 10.34 11.32
CA LEU A 70 -16.53 9.36 11.91
C LEU A 70 -16.97 8.86 13.28
N SER A 71 -17.65 9.70 14.08
CA SER A 71 -18.25 9.29 15.35
C SER A 71 -19.39 8.26 15.17
N ARG A 72 -19.93 8.07 13.95
CA ARG A 72 -20.94 7.04 13.63
C ARG A 72 -20.26 5.73 13.23
N GLY A 73 -19.42 5.17 14.11
CA GLY A 73 -18.60 3.98 13.82
C GLY A 73 -19.35 2.70 13.40
N ASN A 74 -20.67 2.63 13.63
CA ASN A 74 -21.51 1.51 13.23
C ASN A 74 -22.17 1.66 11.85
N ASP A 75 -21.97 2.78 11.15
CA ASP A 75 -22.53 2.99 9.81
C ASP A 75 -21.86 2.06 8.78
N PRO A 76 -22.63 1.21 8.06
CA PRO A 76 -22.08 0.33 7.02
C PRO A 76 -21.36 1.08 5.88
N ARG A 77 -21.75 2.32 5.57
CA ARG A 77 -21.06 3.14 4.56
C ARG A 77 -19.65 3.49 5.01
N LEU A 78 -19.52 3.95 6.26
CA LEU A 78 -18.22 4.24 6.86
C LEU A 78 -17.35 2.99 6.94
N LYS A 79 -17.92 1.83 7.34
CA LYS A 79 -17.18 0.56 7.34
C LYS A 79 -16.65 0.18 5.96
N THR A 80 -17.39 0.48 4.91
CA THR A 80 -16.94 0.24 3.53
C THR A 80 -15.76 1.14 3.18
N ALA A 81 -15.85 2.44 3.51
CA ALA A 81 -14.76 3.39 3.30
C ALA A 81 -13.48 2.99 4.07
N VAL A 82 -13.65 2.60 5.34
CA VAL A 82 -12.57 2.10 6.20
C VAL A 82 -11.92 0.86 5.59
N MET A 83 -12.73 -0.13 5.20
CA MET A 83 -12.21 -1.37 4.61
C MET A 83 -11.44 -1.12 3.31
N GLN A 84 -11.94 -0.24 2.44
CA GLN A 84 -11.26 0.08 1.18
C GLN A 84 -9.89 0.73 1.40
N VAL A 85 -9.81 1.72 2.29
CA VAL A 85 -8.57 2.49 2.51
C VAL A 85 -7.55 1.71 3.30
N LEU A 86 -7.97 1.04 4.38
CA LEU A 86 -7.05 0.30 5.23
C LEU A 86 -6.50 -0.93 4.51
N MET A 87 -7.27 -1.57 3.65
CA MET A 87 -6.73 -2.63 2.79
C MET A 87 -5.74 -2.06 1.77
N GLU A 88 -6.05 -0.95 1.11
CA GLU A 88 -5.11 -0.29 0.20
C GLU A 88 -3.80 0.10 0.92
N ALA A 89 -3.91 0.62 2.14
CA ALA A 89 -2.78 0.90 3.02
C ALA A 89 -1.97 -0.36 3.34
N ALA A 90 -2.65 -1.45 3.69
CA ALA A 90 -2.01 -2.72 4.00
C ALA A 90 -1.26 -3.29 2.79
N TYR A 91 -1.88 -3.28 1.60
CA TYR A 91 -1.21 -3.71 0.36
C TYR A 91 0.04 -2.87 0.07
N LYS A 92 -0.07 -1.53 0.14
CA LYS A 92 1.06 -0.63 -0.07
C LYS A 92 2.18 -0.88 0.94
N GLN A 93 1.84 -0.99 2.23
CA GLN A 93 2.80 -1.25 3.30
C GLN A 93 3.53 -2.59 3.11
N GLN A 94 2.81 -3.68 2.80
CA GLN A 94 3.47 -4.96 2.57
C GLN A 94 4.37 -4.93 1.35
N ARG A 95 3.95 -4.24 0.27
CA ARG A 95 4.80 -4.05 -0.91
C ARG A 95 6.08 -3.28 -0.61
N GLU A 96 5.98 -2.17 0.12
CA GLU A 96 7.16 -1.37 0.53
C GLU A 96 8.10 -2.18 1.44
N VAL A 97 7.58 -3.02 2.33
CA VAL A 97 8.39 -3.92 3.16
C VAL A 97 9.16 -4.91 2.30
N ILE A 98 8.51 -5.55 1.32
CA ILE A 98 9.18 -6.49 0.40
C ILE A 98 10.22 -5.76 -0.45
N GLU A 99 9.87 -4.62 -1.04
CA GLU A 99 10.78 -3.82 -1.87
C GLU A 99 12.00 -3.34 -1.07
N LYS A 100 11.80 -2.95 0.20
CA LYS A 100 12.88 -2.57 1.10
C LYS A 100 13.77 -3.75 1.47
N GLU A 101 13.20 -4.88 1.89
CA GLU A 101 13.97 -6.08 2.23
C GLU A 101 14.75 -6.62 1.04
N THR A 102 14.13 -6.66 -0.14
CA THR A 102 14.79 -7.09 -1.40
C THR A 102 15.86 -6.09 -1.83
N GLY A 103 15.62 -4.78 -1.66
CA GLY A 103 16.60 -3.74 -1.90
C GLY A 103 17.82 -3.84 -0.98
N GLU A 104 17.61 -3.99 0.34
CA GLU A 104 18.69 -4.15 1.32
C GLU A 104 19.51 -5.43 1.04
N GLN A 105 18.85 -6.53 0.71
CA GLN A 105 19.52 -7.78 0.31
C GLN A 105 20.33 -7.60 -0.96
N GLN A 106 19.77 -6.93 -1.99
CA GLN A 106 20.45 -6.67 -3.26
C GLN A 106 21.64 -5.72 -3.11
N GLU A 107 21.52 -4.68 -2.29
CA GLU A 107 22.62 -3.77 -1.96
C GLU A 107 23.76 -4.50 -1.25
N ARG A 108 23.42 -5.36 -0.27
CA ARG A 108 24.40 -6.17 0.45
C ARG A 108 25.07 -7.18 -0.47
N ALA A 109 24.31 -7.89 -1.29
CA ALA A 109 24.83 -8.80 -2.31
C ALA A 109 25.77 -8.05 -3.26
N GLY A 110 25.38 -6.88 -3.77
CA GLY A 110 26.21 -6.06 -4.66
C GLY A 110 27.47 -5.49 -3.99
N MET A 111 27.45 -5.23 -2.68
CA MET A 111 28.66 -4.88 -1.92
C MET A 111 29.63 -6.06 -1.81
N LEU A 112 29.12 -7.24 -1.48
CA LEU A 112 29.91 -8.47 -1.35
C LEU A 112 30.45 -8.95 -2.70
N GLN A 113 29.63 -8.91 -3.75
CA GLN A 113 30.03 -9.19 -5.14
C GLN A 113 31.23 -8.31 -5.52
N ARG A 114 31.12 -6.98 -5.38
CA ARG A 114 32.24 -6.06 -5.68
C ARG A 114 33.47 -6.30 -4.81
N ALA A 115 33.29 -6.74 -3.57
CA ALA A 115 34.42 -7.08 -2.70
C ALA A 115 35.14 -8.37 -3.15
N VAL A 116 34.39 -9.35 -3.66
CA VAL A 116 34.91 -10.65 -4.13
C VAL A 116 35.47 -10.58 -5.56
N THR A 117 34.81 -9.85 -6.44
CA THR A 117 35.15 -9.74 -7.87
C THR A 117 35.96 -8.49 -8.22
N GLY A 118 36.17 -7.58 -7.27
CA GLY A 118 36.95 -6.37 -7.51
C GLY A 118 38.44 -6.64 -7.81
N PRO A 119 39.17 -5.67 -8.37
CA PRO A 119 40.60 -5.80 -8.69
C PRO A 119 41.52 -5.86 -7.46
N ARG A 120 40.99 -5.56 -6.26
CA ARG A 120 41.70 -5.63 -4.97
C ARG A 120 41.09 -6.66 -4.01
N ALA A 121 40.38 -7.63 -4.55
CA ALA A 121 39.68 -8.68 -3.81
C ALA A 121 40.59 -9.42 -2.81
N LEU A 122 41.83 -9.74 -3.20
CA LEU A 122 42.84 -10.33 -2.33
C LEU A 122 43.91 -9.29 -1.95
N LYS A 123 44.14 -9.08 -0.64
CA LYS A 123 45.22 -8.22 -0.13
C LYS A 123 46.37 -9.06 0.41
N GLY A 124 47.39 -9.28 -0.44
CA GLY A 124 48.60 -10.03 -0.08
C GLY A 124 48.51 -11.53 -0.43
N ASN A 125 49.63 -12.25 -0.28
CA ASN A 125 49.76 -13.64 -0.71
C ASN A 125 50.01 -14.60 0.48
N SER A 126 49.56 -14.23 1.69
CA SER A 126 49.70 -15.06 2.90
C SER A 126 48.53 -16.03 3.06
N ALA A 127 48.74 -17.15 3.73
CA ALA A 127 47.66 -18.11 4.04
C ALA A 127 46.47 -17.43 4.74
N GLU A 128 46.73 -16.49 5.66
CA GLU A 128 45.70 -15.70 6.32
C GLU A 128 44.89 -14.80 5.37
N ALA A 129 45.51 -14.31 4.28
CA ALA A 129 44.81 -13.50 3.28
C ALA A 129 43.85 -14.35 2.45
N TYR A 130 44.26 -15.56 2.05
CA TYR A 130 43.39 -16.53 1.39
C TYR A 130 42.21 -16.93 2.27
N ASP A 131 42.47 -17.17 3.56
CA ASP A 131 41.44 -17.61 4.50
C ASP A 131 40.41 -16.49 4.79
N LYS A 132 40.86 -15.23 4.86
CA LYS A 132 39.97 -14.05 4.92
C LYS A 132 39.14 -13.88 3.66
N PHE A 133 39.75 -14.04 2.48
CA PHE A 133 39.03 -13.98 1.21
C PHE A 133 37.98 -15.09 1.09
N TYR A 134 38.33 -16.31 1.50
CA TYR A 134 37.41 -17.44 1.49
C TYR A 134 36.19 -17.21 2.38
N LYS A 135 36.38 -16.59 3.56
CA LYS A 135 35.25 -16.16 4.42
C LYS A 135 34.36 -15.12 3.75
N LEU A 136 34.92 -14.19 2.97
CA LEU A 136 34.14 -13.24 2.18
C LEU A 136 33.34 -13.92 1.06
N VAL A 137 33.92 -14.90 0.37
CA VAL A 137 33.21 -15.71 -0.64
C VAL A 137 32.06 -16.48 0.02
N LEU A 138 32.30 -17.09 1.18
CA LEU A 138 31.27 -17.78 1.95
C LEU A 138 30.12 -16.83 2.33
N GLU A 139 30.43 -15.63 2.82
CA GLU A 139 29.40 -14.63 3.14
C GLU A 139 28.60 -14.21 1.90
N ALA A 140 29.28 -13.98 0.76
CA ALA A 140 28.63 -13.65 -0.50
C ALA A 140 27.68 -14.76 -0.98
N VAL A 141 28.14 -16.01 -0.94
CA VAL A 141 27.35 -17.20 -1.28
C VAL A 141 26.12 -17.35 -0.39
N CYS A 142 26.26 -17.12 0.93
CA CYS A 142 25.15 -17.17 1.87
C CYS A 142 24.11 -16.07 1.61
N VAL A 143 24.53 -14.85 1.30
CA VAL A 143 23.61 -13.73 1.00
C VAL A 143 22.87 -13.95 -0.32
N GLU A 144 23.57 -14.38 -1.37
CA GLU A 144 22.96 -14.68 -2.67
C GLU A 144 22.00 -15.88 -2.59
N GLY A 145 22.33 -16.89 -1.78
CA GLY A 145 21.52 -18.08 -1.59
C GLY A 145 20.40 -17.95 -0.55
N GLY A 146 20.24 -16.78 0.07
CA GLY A 146 19.22 -16.54 1.11
C GLY A 146 19.47 -17.29 2.44
N MET A 147 20.72 -17.72 2.69
CA MET A 147 21.15 -18.48 3.86
C MET A 147 21.82 -17.58 4.92
N GLU A 148 21.46 -16.31 5.02
CA GLU A 148 22.10 -15.35 5.93
C GLU A 148 22.03 -15.76 7.41
N LEU A 149 20.95 -16.45 7.81
CA LEU A 149 20.80 -16.99 9.17
C LEU A 149 21.83 -18.08 9.47
N ALA A 150 22.27 -18.84 8.45
CA ALA A 150 23.31 -19.86 8.60
C ALA A 150 24.66 -19.25 9.00
N MET A 151 24.88 -17.95 8.75
CA MET A 151 26.11 -17.28 9.19
C MET A 151 26.18 -17.09 10.70
N GLN A 152 25.04 -17.07 11.40
CA GLN A 152 24.96 -16.84 12.85
C GLN A 152 25.05 -18.15 13.65
N ASP A 153 24.56 -19.25 13.08
CA ASP A 153 24.61 -20.58 13.70
C ASP A 153 25.90 -21.33 13.28
N PRO A 154 26.76 -21.73 14.23
CA PRO A 154 28.00 -22.43 13.92
C PRO A 154 27.80 -23.78 13.18
N VAL A 155 26.71 -24.49 13.44
CA VAL A 155 26.44 -25.79 12.80
C VAL A 155 26.06 -25.57 11.34
N ALA A 156 25.11 -24.68 11.11
CA ALA A 156 24.70 -24.26 9.77
C ALA A 156 25.86 -23.64 8.97
N ASN A 157 26.70 -22.83 9.61
CA ASN A 157 27.88 -22.24 8.97
C ASN A 157 28.85 -23.32 8.48
N ALA A 158 29.13 -24.31 9.34
CA ALA A 158 30.00 -25.43 9.00
C ALA A 158 29.42 -26.27 7.85
N GLU A 159 28.10 -26.45 7.80
CA GLU A 159 27.40 -27.14 6.72
C GLU A 159 27.59 -26.41 5.37
N VAL A 160 27.29 -25.12 5.30
CA VAL A 160 27.45 -24.33 4.05
C VAL A 160 28.92 -24.26 3.65
N ARG A 161 29.83 -24.11 4.63
CA ARG A 161 31.27 -24.10 4.36
C ARG A 161 31.75 -25.42 3.76
N ALA A 162 31.31 -26.55 4.29
CA ALA A 162 31.68 -27.87 3.77
C ALA A 162 31.13 -28.08 2.34
N ALA A 163 29.90 -27.64 2.08
CA ALA A 163 29.32 -27.66 0.74
C ALA A 163 30.15 -26.77 -0.22
N LEU A 164 30.54 -25.57 0.21
CA LEU A 164 31.35 -24.66 -0.61
C LEU A 164 32.73 -25.25 -0.88
N GLU A 165 33.41 -25.82 0.13
CA GLU A 165 34.74 -26.44 -0.03
C GLU A 165 34.72 -27.63 -1.01
N SER A 166 33.58 -28.30 -1.18
CA SER A 166 33.42 -29.41 -2.13
C SER A 166 33.40 -28.96 -3.61
N VAL A 167 32.93 -27.74 -3.88
CA VAL A 167 32.80 -27.18 -5.23
C VAL A 167 33.96 -26.21 -5.52
N PHE A 168 34.31 -25.42 -4.52
CA PHE A 168 35.29 -24.35 -4.55
C PHE A 168 36.30 -24.52 -3.41
N PRO A 169 37.29 -25.42 -3.53
CA PRO A 169 38.31 -25.58 -2.50
C PRO A 169 39.20 -24.34 -2.40
N VAL A 170 39.83 -24.12 -1.24
CA VAL A 170 40.75 -22.98 -1.02
C VAL A 170 41.87 -22.91 -2.08
N SER A 171 42.31 -24.05 -2.62
CA SER A 171 43.28 -24.12 -3.71
C SER A 171 42.79 -23.53 -5.04
N ALA A 172 41.47 -23.49 -5.27
CA ALA A 172 40.87 -22.92 -6.48
C ALA A 172 40.81 -21.39 -6.46
N VAL A 173 41.01 -20.75 -5.29
CA VAL A 173 40.98 -19.29 -5.13
C VAL A 173 41.99 -18.59 -6.05
N ALA A 174 43.21 -19.12 -6.17
CA ALA A 174 44.24 -18.52 -7.02
C ALA A 174 43.80 -18.48 -8.50
N ARG A 175 43.15 -19.55 -8.99
CA ARG A 175 42.61 -19.60 -10.36
C ARG A 175 41.43 -18.64 -10.53
N PHE A 176 40.52 -18.60 -9.55
CA PHE A 176 39.37 -17.69 -9.56
C PHE A 176 39.80 -16.23 -9.74
N LEU A 177 40.85 -15.81 -9.04
CA LEU A 177 41.37 -14.44 -9.12
C LEU A 177 42.00 -14.07 -10.47
N THR A 178 42.32 -15.06 -11.32
CA THR A 178 42.85 -14.80 -12.68
C THR A 178 41.75 -14.55 -13.72
N LEU A 179 40.49 -14.87 -13.40
CA LEU A 179 39.36 -14.71 -14.31
C LEU A 179 38.95 -13.23 -14.44
N PRO A 180 38.38 -12.81 -15.58
CA PRO A 180 37.82 -11.48 -15.74
C PRO A 180 36.66 -11.26 -14.76
N GLU A 181 36.36 -10.00 -14.45
CA GLU A 181 35.34 -9.64 -13.45
C GLU A 181 33.95 -10.19 -13.79
N GLU A 182 33.56 -10.16 -15.07
CA GLU A 182 32.29 -10.70 -15.55
C GLU A 182 32.17 -12.21 -15.30
N GLU A 183 33.21 -12.99 -15.61
CA GLU A 183 33.24 -14.43 -15.33
C GLU A 183 33.26 -14.73 -13.84
N ARG A 184 33.94 -13.91 -13.02
CA ARG A 184 33.93 -14.05 -11.56
C ARG A 184 32.54 -13.82 -10.98
N LEU A 185 31.78 -12.86 -11.51
CA LEU A 185 30.40 -12.61 -11.09
C LEU A 185 29.48 -13.77 -11.47
N ALA A 186 29.56 -14.25 -12.71
CA ALA A 186 28.79 -15.40 -13.16
C ALA A 186 29.10 -16.65 -12.33
N GLN A 187 30.39 -16.91 -12.07
CA GLN A 187 30.83 -18.04 -11.27
C GLN A 187 30.40 -17.91 -9.80
N LEU A 188 30.39 -16.71 -9.22
CA LEU A 188 29.92 -16.52 -7.85
C LEU A 188 28.43 -16.87 -7.70
N ALA A 189 27.60 -16.42 -8.65
CA ALA A 189 26.17 -16.73 -8.68
C ALA A 189 25.91 -18.24 -8.89
N GLU A 190 26.69 -18.90 -9.74
CA GLU A 190 26.64 -20.35 -9.93
C GLU A 190 27.09 -21.10 -8.65
N LEU A 191 28.19 -20.67 -8.02
CA LEU A 191 28.65 -21.23 -6.76
C LEU A 191 27.56 -21.19 -5.71
N SER A 192 26.87 -20.04 -5.56
CA SER A 192 25.77 -19.89 -4.61
C SER A 192 24.68 -20.95 -4.82
N ARG A 193 24.17 -21.08 -6.05
CA ARG A 193 23.11 -22.04 -6.39
C ARG A 193 23.56 -23.49 -6.19
N ILE A 194 24.77 -23.85 -6.63
CA ILE A 194 25.31 -25.20 -6.44
C ILE A 194 25.47 -25.51 -4.95
N THR A 195 26.00 -24.59 -4.14
CA THR A 195 26.11 -24.82 -2.68
C THR A 195 24.75 -25.04 -2.03
N THR A 196 23.74 -24.24 -2.37
CA THR A 196 22.37 -24.43 -1.90
C THR A 196 21.82 -25.79 -2.31
N GLY A 197 22.06 -26.22 -3.56
CA GLY A 197 21.69 -27.54 -4.06
C GLY A 197 22.35 -28.70 -3.30
N ILE A 198 23.64 -28.57 -2.96
CA ILE A 198 24.37 -29.57 -2.16
C ILE A 198 23.82 -29.65 -0.74
N CYS A 199 23.55 -28.51 -0.10
CA CYS A 199 22.91 -28.48 1.22
C CYS A 199 21.52 -29.15 1.19
N LEU A 200 20.74 -28.95 0.12
CA LEU A 200 19.45 -29.61 -0.07
C LEU A 200 19.58 -31.12 -0.21
N TYR A 201 20.56 -31.57 -0.98
CA TYR A 201 20.85 -32.99 -1.13
C TYR A 201 21.30 -33.61 0.19
N ASN A 202 22.22 -32.98 0.92
CA ASN A 202 22.66 -33.46 2.23
C ASN A 202 21.51 -33.54 3.23
N ARG A 203 20.56 -32.60 3.16
CA ARG A 203 19.31 -32.64 3.93
C ARG A 203 18.47 -33.86 3.57
N SER A 204 18.34 -34.20 2.29
CA SER A 204 17.58 -35.37 1.84
C SER A 204 18.19 -36.71 2.33
N LEU A 205 19.51 -36.75 2.56
CA LEU A 205 20.22 -37.88 3.16
C LEU A 205 20.15 -37.93 4.69
N GLY A 206 19.56 -36.91 5.34
CA GLY A 206 19.57 -36.76 6.80
C GLY A 206 20.94 -36.38 7.38
N GLN A 207 21.89 -35.94 6.54
CA GLN A 207 23.25 -35.57 6.93
C GLN A 207 23.45 -34.04 7.06
N GLY A 208 22.37 -33.26 6.94
CA GLY A 208 22.37 -31.80 6.99
C GLY A 208 20.96 -31.21 7.00
N GLY A 209 20.84 -29.94 6.63
CA GLY A 209 19.58 -29.18 6.56
C GLY A 209 19.41 -28.11 7.61
N SER A 210 20.45 -27.82 8.42
CA SER A 210 20.44 -26.75 9.41
C SER A 210 20.59 -25.37 8.80
N ALA A 211 21.30 -25.29 7.66
CA ALA A 211 21.53 -24.05 6.93
C ALA A 211 20.32 -23.57 6.11
N LEU A 212 19.42 -24.47 5.76
CA LEU A 212 18.28 -24.17 4.89
C LEU A 212 17.03 -23.98 5.74
N PRO A 213 16.29 -22.86 5.59
CA PRO A 213 15.04 -22.67 6.30
C PRO A 213 14.08 -23.84 6.01
N ALA A 214 13.24 -24.20 6.97
CA ALA A 214 12.24 -25.26 6.83
C ALA A 214 11.08 -24.93 5.85
N ALA A 215 11.33 -24.00 4.93
CA ALA A 215 10.36 -23.29 4.13
C ALA A 215 9.47 -24.23 3.29
N ALA A 216 10.07 -25.16 2.56
CA ALA A 216 9.37 -26.11 1.68
C ALA A 216 8.33 -26.95 2.44
N ALA A 217 8.75 -27.57 3.54
CA ALA A 217 7.89 -28.42 4.35
C ALA A 217 6.76 -27.65 5.05
N SER A 218 6.95 -26.35 5.28
CA SER A 218 5.97 -25.50 5.97
C SER A 218 4.99 -24.80 5.03
N TYR A 219 5.37 -24.55 3.76
CA TYR A 219 4.58 -23.73 2.84
C TYR A 219 3.25 -24.37 2.49
N LEU A 220 3.28 -25.55 1.85
CA LEU A 220 2.07 -26.18 1.29
C LEU A 220 0.98 -26.39 2.36
N PRO A 221 1.29 -26.91 3.57
CA PRO A 221 0.27 -27.05 4.61
C PRO A 221 -0.28 -25.71 5.10
N GLN A 222 0.53 -24.66 5.19
CA GLN A 222 0.09 -23.33 5.63
C GLN A 222 -0.78 -22.66 4.56
N ALA A 223 -0.35 -22.69 3.30
CA ALA A 223 -1.10 -22.15 2.17
C ALA A 223 -2.46 -22.85 2.01
N GLN A 224 -2.50 -24.19 2.13
CA GLN A 224 -3.76 -24.94 2.09
C GLN A 224 -4.70 -24.61 3.24
N ARG A 225 -4.19 -24.36 4.45
CA ARG A 225 -5.01 -23.92 5.60
C ARG A 225 -5.61 -22.54 5.33
N LEU A 226 -4.78 -21.59 4.90
CA LEU A 226 -5.22 -20.24 4.56
C LEU A 226 -6.27 -20.25 3.43
N LEU A 227 -6.08 -21.10 2.42
CA LEU A 227 -7.03 -21.26 1.33
C LEU A 227 -8.40 -21.79 1.81
N ARG A 228 -8.40 -22.74 2.76
CA ARG A 228 -9.65 -23.23 3.38
C ARG A 228 -10.36 -22.14 4.18
N ASP A 229 -9.59 -21.37 4.96
CA ASP A 229 -10.12 -20.26 5.74
C ASP A 229 -10.71 -19.15 4.83
N LEU A 230 -10.01 -18.79 3.75
CA LEU A 230 -10.51 -17.86 2.73
C LEU A 230 -11.80 -18.37 2.07
N ASN A 231 -11.86 -19.63 1.69
CA ASN A 231 -13.07 -20.21 1.09
C ASN A 231 -14.25 -20.20 2.06
N ARG A 232 -14.03 -20.47 3.34
CA ARG A 232 -15.06 -20.31 4.38
C ARG A 232 -15.55 -18.86 4.44
N CYS A 233 -14.65 -17.88 4.56
CA CYS A 233 -15.03 -16.47 4.64
C CYS A 233 -15.77 -15.99 3.38
N ARG A 234 -15.33 -16.40 2.18
CA ARG A 234 -16.04 -16.12 0.92
C ARG A 234 -17.45 -16.67 0.92
N ALA A 235 -17.64 -17.93 1.32
CA ALA A 235 -18.95 -18.56 1.39
C ALA A 235 -19.86 -17.86 2.41
N GLU A 236 -19.33 -17.50 3.59
CA GLU A 236 -20.07 -16.77 4.62
C GLU A 236 -20.52 -15.38 4.13
N VAL A 237 -19.63 -14.62 3.49
CA VAL A 237 -19.97 -13.29 2.94
C VAL A 237 -20.96 -13.40 1.78
N ALA A 238 -20.83 -14.42 0.93
CA ALA A 238 -21.79 -14.68 -0.14
C ALA A 238 -23.19 -15.02 0.42
N GLU A 239 -23.27 -15.82 1.48
CA GLU A 239 -24.53 -16.12 2.18
C GLU A 239 -25.12 -14.86 2.83
N GLN A 240 -24.28 -14.01 3.43
CA GLN A 240 -24.70 -12.71 3.97
C GLN A 240 -25.29 -11.82 2.87
N MET A 241 -24.65 -11.75 1.70
CA MET A 241 -25.18 -10.99 0.55
C MET A 241 -26.54 -11.51 0.09
N SER A 242 -26.70 -12.83 -0.05
CA SER A 242 -27.98 -13.44 -0.42
C SER A 242 -29.09 -13.10 0.60
N LYS A 243 -28.78 -13.17 1.90
CA LYS A 243 -29.70 -12.75 2.96
C LYS A 243 -30.11 -11.29 2.80
N LEU A 244 -29.17 -10.38 2.55
CA LEU A 244 -29.48 -8.96 2.31
C LEU A 244 -30.33 -8.75 1.07
N HIS A 245 -30.03 -9.43 -0.05
CA HIS A 245 -30.83 -9.36 -1.27
C HIS A 245 -32.27 -9.82 -1.01
N SER A 246 -32.47 -10.86 -0.21
CA SER A 246 -33.81 -11.30 0.20
C SER A 246 -34.57 -10.26 1.04
N LEU A 247 -33.85 -9.49 1.88
CA LEU A 247 -34.45 -8.40 2.66
C LEU A 247 -34.80 -7.20 1.78
N VAL A 248 -33.96 -6.91 0.78
CA VAL A 248 -34.22 -5.86 -0.21
C VAL A 248 -35.43 -6.22 -1.08
N ALA A 249 -35.55 -7.47 -1.52
CA ALA A 249 -36.68 -7.94 -2.33
C ALA A 249 -38.04 -7.86 -1.60
N LYS A 250 -38.03 -7.90 -0.26
CA LYS A 250 -39.23 -7.76 0.58
C LYS A 250 -39.68 -6.30 0.77
N LEU A 251 -38.88 -5.32 0.36
CA LEU A 251 -39.27 -3.91 0.45
C LEU A 251 -40.34 -3.59 -0.60
N PRO A 252 -41.34 -2.73 -0.28
CA PRO A 252 -42.31 -2.27 -1.27
C PRO A 252 -41.61 -1.51 -2.40
N PRO A 253 -42.20 -1.48 -3.62
CA PRO A 253 -41.65 -0.71 -4.72
C PRO A 253 -41.58 0.78 -4.34
N PRO A 254 -40.57 1.52 -4.84
CA PRO A 254 -40.47 2.96 -4.58
C PRO A 254 -41.75 3.68 -5.04
N PRO A 255 -42.19 4.75 -4.34
CA PRO A 255 -43.26 5.60 -4.86
C PRO A 255 -42.82 6.21 -6.20
N PRO A 256 -43.74 6.34 -7.19
CA PRO A 256 -43.40 6.95 -8.47
C PRO A 256 -42.93 8.40 -8.25
N PRO A 257 -41.94 8.88 -9.03
CA PRO A 257 -41.55 10.28 -8.97
C PRO A 257 -42.76 11.18 -9.26
N PRO A 258 -42.88 12.36 -8.62
CA PRO A 258 -43.96 13.29 -8.92
C PRO A 258 -43.94 13.60 -10.42
N ALA A 259 -45.11 13.50 -11.07
CA ALA A 259 -45.24 13.77 -12.50
C ALA A 259 -44.68 15.15 -12.84
N PRO A 260 -43.92 15.32 -13.94
CA PRO A 260 -43.49 16.63 -14.38
C PRO A 260 -44.75 17.47 -14.67
N ALA A 261 -44.87 18.61 -13.99
CA ALA A 261 -45.93 19.57 -14.28
C ALA A 261 -45.85 19.94 -15.77
N SER A 262 -46.95 19.74 -16.50
CA SER A 262 -47.05 20.05 -17.92
C SER A 262 -46.86 21.54 -18.17
N GLY A 263 -45.70 21.90 -18.73
CA GLY A 263 -45.41 23.23 -19.27
C GLY A 263 -44.20 23.11 -20.21
N GLY A 264 -44.43 23.30 -21.51
CA GLY A 264 -43.41 23.07 -22.54
C GLY A 264 -42.29 24.10 -22.55
N GLY A 265 -41.12 23.66 -23.03
CA GLY A 265 -39.98 24.49 -23.40
C GLY A 265 -38.71 24.14 -22.64
N ASP A 266 -37.72 23.60 -23.36
CA ASP A 266 -36.32 23.36 -23.01
C ASP A 266 -36.00 22.28 -21.95
N ALA A 267 -35.79 21.07 -22.47
CA ALA A 267 -35.14 19.96 -21.80
C ALA A 267 -33.63 20.23 -21.64
N VAL A 268 -33.05 19.73 -20.55
CA VAL A 268 -31.64 19.79 -20.10
C VAL A 268 -31.33 20.96 -19.14
N ALA A 269 -31.87 20.91 -17.90
CA ALA A 269 -31.22 21.56 -16.74
C ALA A 269 -31.75 21.09 -15.37
N ASP A 270 -33.05 20.85 -15.17
CA ASP A 270 -33.61 20.84 -13.80
C ASP A 270 -34.04 19.47 -13.24
N VAL A 271 -33.07 18.55 -13.08
CA VAL A 271 -33.23 17.36 -12.20
C VAL A 271 -32.31 17.44 -10.96
N ALA A 272 -31.47 18.47 -10.86
CA ALA A 272 -30.53 18.68 -9.75
C ALA A 272 -31.12 19.47 -8.56
N ALA A 273 -32.20 20.24 -8.75
CA ALA A 273 -32.72 21.15 -7.71
C ALA A 273 -33.74 20.51 -6.73
N ALA A 274 -34.31 19.34 -7.04
CA ALA A 274 -35.30 18.69 -6.17
C ALA A 274 -34.68 17.96 -4.95
N ALA A 275 -33.35 17.91 -4.84
CA ALA A 275 -32.65 17.32 -3.70
C ALA A 275 -32.44 18.29 -2.51
N ALA A 276 -32.80 19.57 -2.65
CA ALA A 276 -32.50 20.62 -1.66
C ALA A 276 -33.70 21.12 -0.83
N SER A 277 -34.92 20.63 -1.04
CA SER A 277 -36.11 21.08 -0.28
C SER A 277 -36.86 19.93 0.39
N GLY A 278 -36.24 19.32 1.40
CA GLY A 278 -36.90 18.43 2.36
C GLY A 278 -37.57 19.22 3.48
N ALA A 279 -38.65 19.94 3.19
CA ALA A 279 -39.54 20.50 4.20
C ALA A 279 -40.94 20.73 3.60
N GLY A 280 -41.75 19.67 3.57
CA GLY A 280 -43.16 19.73 3.18
C GLY A 280 -43.85 18.44 3.55
N GLY A 281 -44.65 18.47 4.62
CA GLY A 281 -45.12 17.30 5.34
C GLY A 281 -46.14 16.42 4.60
N GLY A 282 -46.15 15.14 4.99
CA GLY A 282 -47.23 14.20 4.70
C GLY A 282 -46.82 12.73 4.72
N GLY A 283 -46.95 12.06 5.88
CA GLY A 283 -47.02 10.59 5.98
C GLY A 283 -45.80 9.87 6.57
N GLY A 284 -45.76 9.71 7.91
CA GLY A 284 -44.65 9.10 8.67
C GLY A 284 -44.34 7.61 8.43
N GLY A 285 -44.84 6.99 7.36
CA GLY A 285 -44.48 5.64 6.94
C GLY A 285 -43.39 5.59 5.86
N GLY A 286 -43.37 6.55 4.94
CA GLY A 286 -42.45 6.54 3.78
C GLY A 286 -40.98 6.80 4.16
N ASP A 287 -40.74 7.69 5.12
CA ASP A 287 -39.38 8.05 5.55
C ASP A 287 -38.65 6.89 6.25
N ALA A 288 -39.39 6.06 7.00
CA ALA A 288 -38.82 4.90 7.69
C ALA A 288 -38.43 3.77 6.73
N GLU A 289 -39.23 3.54 5.70
CA GLU A 289 -38.94 2.54 4.66
C GLU A 289 -37.77 2.97 3.77
N GLU A 290 -37.67 4.25 3.44
CA GLU A 290 -36.55 4.81 2.67
C GLU A 290 -35.24 4.76 3.49
N LEU A 291 -35.30 5.07 4.79
CA LEU A 291 -34.15 4.90 5.69
C LEU A 291 -33.70 3.42 5.76
N ARG A 292 -34.65 2.49 5.83
CA ARG A 292 -34.37 1.04 5.80
C ARG A 292 -33.74 0.62 4.47
N ARG A 293 -34.22 1.14 3.34
CA ARG A 293 -33.68 0.89 2.00
C ARG A 293 -32.24 1.39 1.89
N ALA A 294 -31.96 2.60 2.38
CA ALA A 294 -30.61 3.18 2.40
C ALA A 294 -29.64 2.35 3.26
N MET A 295 -30.09 1.88 4.44
CA MET A 295 -29.29 1.05 5.33
C MET A 295 -28.97 -0.32 4.71
N LEU A 296 -29.97 -0.98 4.12
CA LEU A 296 -29.77 -2.25 3.40
C LEU A 296 -28.82 -2.10 2.21
N HIS A 297 -28.97 -1.01 1.45
CA HIS A 297 -28.05 -0.70 0.34
C HIS A 297 -26.60 -0.55 0.82
N ALA A 298 -26.39 0.22 1.88
CA ALA A 298 -25.07 0.39 2.49
C ALA A 298 -24.46 -0.94 2.98
N GLU A 299 -25.29 -1.83 3.55
CA GLU A 299 -24.84 -3.14 4.02
C GLU A 299 -24.52 -4.09 2.86
N VAL A 300 -25.32 -4.06 1.77
CA VAL A 300 -25.03 -4.81 0.54
C VAL A 300 -23.72 -4.36 -0.07
N LEU A 301 -23.48 -3.05 -0.14
CA LEU A 301 -22.23 -2.49 -0.64
C LEU A 301 -21.04 -2.92 0.21
N ASN A 302 -21.19 -2.88 1.54
CA ASN A 302 -20.15 -3.30 2.47
C ASN A 302 -19.78 -4.78 2.30
N ARG A 303 -20.79 -5.67 2.23
CA ARG A 303 -20.55 -7.10 2.01
C ARG A 303 -19.99 -7.39 0.62
N GLY A 304 -20.44 -6.66 -0.40
CA GLY A 304 -19.90 -6.78 -1.75
C GLY A 304 -18.43 -6.36 -1.87
N GLN A 305 -18.02 -5.30 -1.18
CA GLN A 305 -16.61 -4.93 -1.08
C GLN A 305 -15.78 -6.01 -0.39
N ALA A 306 -16.28 -6.57 0.72
CA ALA A 306 -15.58 -7.65 1.43
C ALA A 306 -15.43 -8.89 0.53
N LEU A 307 -16.50 -9.27 -0.19
CA LEU A 307 -16.49 -10.40 -1.11
C LEU A 307 -15.45 -10.22 -2.23
N GLN A 308 -15.40 -9.03 -2.84
CA GLN A 308 -14.42 -8.73 -3.89
C GLN A 308 -12.98 -8.84 -3.39
N LEU A 309 -12.69 -8.32 -2.19
CA LEU A 309 -11.35 -8.39 -1.60
C LEU A 309 -10.95 -9.82 -1.21
N TYR A 310 -11.88 -10.61 -0.68
CA TYR A 310 -11.63 -12.02 -0.39
C TYR A 310 -11.39 -12.82 -1.66
N GLU A 311 -12.04 -12.47 -2.77
CA GLU A 311 -11.84 -13.13 -4.05
C GLU A 311 -10.52 -12.77 -4.72
N SER A 312 -10.10 -11.51 -4.67
CA SER A 312 -8.78 -11.13 -5.16
C SER A 312 -7.70 -11.86 -4.36
N LEU A 313 -7.78 -11.84 -3.02
CA LEU A 313 -6.81 -12.53 -2.18
C LEU A 313 -6.82 -14.06 -2.37
N HIS A 314 -8.00 -14.64 -2.64
CA HIS A 314 -8.11 -16.06 -2.98
C HIS A 314 -7.43 -16.38 -4.32
N ALA A 315 -7.65 -15.56 -5.35
CA ALA A 315 -7.00 -15.74 -6.65
C ALA A 315 -5.47 -15.65 -6.51
N ASP A 316 -4.96 -14.63 -5.82
CA ASP A 316 -3.53 -14.41 -5.58
C ASP A 316 -2.88 -15.56 -4.79
N LEU A 317 -3.60 -16.15 -3.81
CA LEU A 317 -3.12 -17.30 -3.05
C LEU A 317 -3.18 -18.58 -3.88
N GLN A 318 -4.21 -18.76 -4.70
CA GLN A 318 -4.35 -19.94 -5.54
C GLN A 318 -3.23 -19.98 -6.58
N GLU A 319 -2.92 -18.86 -7.23
CA GLU A 319 -1.79 -18.75 -8.17
C GLU A 319 -0.46 -19.09 -7.48
N GLY A 320 -0.22 -18.53 -6.28
CA GLY A 320 0.98 -18.85 -5.50
C GLY A 320 1.05 -20.31 -5.02
N LEU A 321 -0.10 -20.95 -4.77
CA LEU A 321 -0.15 -22.37 -4.41
C LEU A 321 0.19 -23.25 -5.63
N GLU A 322 -0.38 -22.94 -6.79
CA GLU A 322 -0.11 -23.67 -8.05
C GLU A 322 1.38 -23.53 -8.44
N ALA A 323 1.94 -22.31 -8.36
CA ALA A 323 3.36 -22.07 -8.61
C ALA A 323 4.26 -22.85 -7.64
N ALA A 324 3.96 -22.84 -6.34
CA ALA A 324 4.73 -23.58 -5.36
C ALA A 324 4.63 -25.10 -5.53
N GLN A 325 3.46 -25.63 -5.91
CA GLN A 325 3.30 -27.06 -6.21
C GLN A 325 4.14 -27.50 -7.41
N GLN A 326 4.21 -26.66 -8.46
CA GLN A 326 5.06 -26.91 -9.62
C GLN A 326 6.54 -26.90 -9.23
N LEU A 327 6.98 -25.89 -8.47
CA LEU A 327 8.36 -25.79 -7.99
C LEU A 327 8.76 -26.97 -7.09
N ASP A 328 7.88 -27.38 -6.17
CA ASP A 328 8.13 -28.50 -5.25
C ASP A 328 8.20 -29.83 -6.01
N ALA A 329 7.29 -30.07 -6.97
CA ALA A 329 7.33 -31.27 -7.81
C ALA A 329 8.60 -31.33 -8.69
N GLU A 330 9.01 -30.21 -9.29
CA GLU A 330 10.27 -30.13 -10.05
C GLU A 330 11.49 -30.35 -9.14
N LEU A 331 11.46 -29.83 -7.91
CA LEU A 331 12.54 -29.99 -6.94
C LEU A 331 12.68 -31.44 -6.51
N GLU A 332 11.57 -32.12 -6.18
CA GLU A 332 11.56 -33.55 -5.86
C GLU A 332 12.07 -34.41 -7.02
N GLN A 333 11.62 -34.12 -8.25
CA GLN A 333 12.09 -34.84 -9.45
C GLN A 333 13.59 -34.64 -9.67
N THR A 334 14.08 -33.41 -9.52
CA THR A 334 15.51 -33.10 -9.67
C THR A 334 16.32 -33.75 -8.55
N LEU A 335 15.81 -33.83 -7.32
CA LEU A 335 16.45 -34.54 -6.22
C LEU A 335 16.61 -36.03 -6.54
N VAL A 336 15.61 -36.68 -7.12
CA VAL A 336 15.71 -38.09 -7.55
C VAL A 336 16.81 -38.26 -8.60
N GLN A 337 16.87 -37.37 -9.60
CA GLN A 337 17.93 -37.39 -10.62
C GLN A 337 19.32 -37.23 -10.00
N VAL A 338 19.47 -36.37 -8.99
CA VAL A 338 20.73 -36.23 -8.24
C VAL A 338 21.06 -37.52 -7.49
N HIS A 339 20.10 -38.17 -6.84
CA HIS A 339 20.35 -39.45 -6.17
C HIS A 339 20.82 -40.54 -7.14
N GLU A 340 20.22 -40.62 -8.33
CA GLU A 340 20.63 -41.57 -9.38
C GLU A 340 22.01 -41.23 -9.95
N ALA A 341 22.28 -39.95 -10.20
CA ALA A 341 23.56 -39.49 -10.75
C ALA A 341 24.72 -39.64 -9.76
N VAL A 342 24.48 -39.37 -8.46
CA VAL A 342 25.49 -39.52 -7.41
C VAL A 342 25.70 -40.99 -7.09
N GLY A 343 24.62 -41.77 -6.93
CA GLY A 343 24.62 -43.23 -6.81
C GLY A 343 25.64 -43.80 -5.80
N GLY A 344 25.90 -45.11 -5.89
CA GLY A 344 26.94 -45.79 -5.10
C GLY A 344 28.38 -45.60 -5.63
N SER A 345 28.59 -44.63 -6.53
CA SER A 345 29.87 -44.45 -7.22
C SER A 345 30.85 -43.65 -6.36
N ALA A 346 32.06 -44.18 -6.18
CA ALA A 346 33.12 -43.53 -5.40
C ALA A 346 33.64 -42.22 -6.03
N ALA A 347 33.33 -41.96 -7.31
CA ALA A 347 33.65 -40.73 -8.02
C ALA A 347 32.54 -40.41 -9.03
N VAL A 348 32.02 -39.18 -8.98
CA VAL A 348 30.93 -38.71 -9.83
C VAL A 348 31.44 -37.57 -10.72
N SER A 349 31.05 -37.55 -12.00
CA SER A 349 31.47 -36.53 -12.94
C SER A 349 30.85 -35.17 -12.62
N LYS A 350 31.68 -34.15 -12.41
CA LYS A 350 31.23 -32.78 -12.12
C LYS A 350 30.29 -32.22 -13.19
N ASP A 351 30.56 -32.54 -14.46
CA ASP A 351 29.78 -32.09 -15.62
C ASP A 351 28.34 -32.63 -15.62
N ALA A 352 28.07 -33.72 -14.89
CA ALA A 352 26.72 -34.29 -14.78
C ALA A 352 25.96 -33.78 -13.54
N VAL A 353 26.65 -33.59 -12.40
CA VAL A 353 25.96 -33.29 -11.12
C VAL A 353 25.83 -31.80 -10.87
N TYR A 354 26.81 -30.98 -11.25
CA TYR A 354 26.76 -29.53 -10.98
C TYR A 354 25.57 -28.83 -11.64
N PRO A 355 25.17 -29.15 -12.88
CA PRO A 355 23.95 -28.60 -13.47
C PRO A 355 22.68 -28.96 -12.68
N LEU A 356 22.63 -30.18 -12.10
CA LEU A 356 21.49 -30.60 -11.29
C LEU A 356 21.47 -29.87 -9.93
N PHE A 357 22.61 -29.66 -9.29
CA PHE A 357 22.69 -28.86 -8.06
C PHE A 357 22.38 -27.39 -8.30
N ASP A 358 22.84 -26.81 -9.41
CA ASP A 358 22.49 -25.44 -9.82
C ASP A 358 20.97 -25.30 -9.99
N ARG A 359 20.33 -26.27 -10.66
CA ARG A 359 18.87 -26.34 -10.81
C ARG A 359 18.15 -26.46 -9.46
N LEU A 360 18.63 -27.31 -8.55
CA LEU A 360 18.06 -27.44 -7.20
C LEU A 360 18.14 -26.13 -6.42
N GLY A 361 19.29 -25.43 -6.48
CA GLY A 361 19.46 -24.12 -5.85
C GLY A 361 18.47 -23.10 -6.40
N ALA A 362 18.30 -23.03 -7.72
CA ALA A 362 17.35 -22.13 -8.36
C ALA A 362 15.90 -22.41 -7.93
N LEU A 363 15.48 -23.68 -7.95
CA LEU A 363 14.13 -24.11 -7.53
C LEU A 363 13.86 -23.79 -6.06
N HIS A 364 14.84 -24.01 -5.18
CA HIS A 364 14.74 -23.65 -3.76
C HIS A 364 14.53 -22.16 -3.55
N THR A 365 15.25 -21.35 -4.32
CA THR A 365 15.17 -19.89 -4.22
C THR A 365 13.78 -19.41 -4.61
N GLY A 366 13.19 -19.98 -5.67
CA GLY A 366 11.80 -19.72 -6.06
C GLY A 366 10.79 -20.13 -4.98
N LEU A 367 10.95 -21.31 -4.38
CA LEU A 367 10.06 -21.77 -3.31
C LEU A 367 10.16 -20.90 -2.05
N HIS A 368 11.36 -20.40 -1.74
CA HIS A 368 11.56 -19.45 -0.65
C HIS A 368 10.88 -18.11 -0.91
N GLN A 369 10.89 -17.62 -2.16
CA GLN A 369 10.15 -16.41 -2.54
C GLN A 369 8.64 -16.59 -2.36
N GLU A 370 8.07 -17.73 -2.75
CA GLU A 370 6.65 -18.02 -2.51
C GLU A 370 6.32 -18.02 -1.01
N LEU A 371 7.17 -18.58 -0.16
CA LEU A 371 6.97 -18.51 1.30
C LEU A 371 6.92 -17.08 1.83
N ARG A 372 7.80 -16.19 1.34
CA ARG A 372 7.75 -14.77 1.72
C ARG A 372 6.41 -14.14 1.32
N MET A 373 5.92 -14.46 0.12
CA MET A 373 4.62 -13.99 -0.37
C MET A 373 3.45 -14.58 0.43
N LEU A 374 3.55 -15.82 0.94
CA LEU A 374 2.52 -16.39 1.81
C LEU A 374 2.37 -15.64 3.13
N VAL A 375 3.46 -15.18 3.74
CA VAL A 375 3.40 -14.35 4.96
C VAL A 375 2.67 -13.04 4.69
N VAL A 376 2.88 -12.45 3.52
CA VAL A 376 2.18 -11.23 3.08
C VAL A 376 0.68 -11.51 2.90
N ARG A 377 0.34 -12.60 2.19
CA ARG A 377 -1.05 -13.06 1.99
C ARG A 377 -1.76 -13.31 3.33
N GLN A 378 -1.07 -13.92 4.31
CA GLN A 378 -1.60 -14.14 5.66
C GLN A 378 -1.90 -12.82 6.38
N ARG A 379 -0.98 -11.85 6.37
CA ARG A 379 -1.19 -10.54 7.01
C ARG A 379 -2.35 -9.78 6.39
N LEU A 380 -2.49 -9.84 5.06
CA LEU A 380 -3.62 -9.24 4.34
C LEU A 380 -4.94 -9.92 4.68
N TYR A 381 -4.95 -11.25 4.82
CA TYR A 381 -6.11 -12.00 5.28
C TYR A 381 -6.52 -11.60 6.70
N ASP A 382 -5.57 -11.52 7.62
CA ASP A 382 -5.84 -11.16 9.02
C ASP A 382 -6.45 -9.74 9.10
N ALA A 383 -5.87 -8.77 8.38
CA ALA A 383 -6.41 -7.41 8.28
C ALA A 383 -7.83 -7.38 7.69
N LEU A 384 -8.08 -8.12 6.60
CA LEU A 384 -9.41 -8.20 5.99
C LEU A 384 -10.44 -8.89 6.90
N SER A 385 -10.01 -9.93 7.63
CA SER A 385 -10.83 -10.65 8.60
C SER A 385 -11.31 -9.71 9.70
N GLU A 386 -10.41 -8.89 10.27
CA GLU A 386 -10.76 -7.89 11.27
C GLU A 386 -11.74 -6.82 10.73
N LEU A 387 -11.48 -6.29 9.53
CA LEU A 387 -12.28 -5.23 8.92
C LEU A 387 -13.67 -5.71 8.46
N SER A 388 -13.79 -6.99 8.09
CA SER A 388 -15.04 -7.58 7.61
C SER A 388 -16.02 -7.96 8.73
N THR A 389 -15.59 -7.86 10.01
CA THR A 389 -16.43 -8.17 11.17
C THR A 389 -17.73 -7.35 11.20
N LEU A 390 -18.83 -8.05 11.47
CA LEU A 390 -20.17 -7.43 11.54
C LEU A 390 -20.25 -6.48 12.75
N PRO A 391 -20.72 -5.22 12.56
CA PRO A 391 -20.91 -4.31 13.68
C PRO A 391 -22.00 -4.78 14.64
N PRO A 392 -21.94 -4.39 15.92
CA PRO A 392 -23.08 -4.54 16.83
C PRO A 392 -24.27 -3.75 16.26
N GLY A 393 -25.39 -4.44 16.03
CA GLY A 393 -26.60 -3.85 15.42
C GLY A 393 -26.72 -4.05 13.90
N SER A 394 -25.81 -4.79 13.25
CA SER A 394 -25.99 -5.25 11.87
C SER A 394 -27.30 -6.04 11.72
N LEU A 395 -27.99 -5.85 10.58
CA LEU A 395 -29.21 -6.58 10.25
C LEU A 395 -28.98 -8.09 10.05
N LEU A 396 -27.71 -8.49 9.89
CA LEU A 396 -27.28 -9.87 9.72
C LEU A 396 -27.03 -10.60 11.04
N LEU A 397 -26.95 -9.87 12.16
CA LEU A 397 -26.87 -10.50 13.48
C LEU A 397 -28.26 -10.97 13.92
N PRO A 398 -28.38 -12.16 14.54
CA PRO A 398 -29.65 -12.60 15.10
C PRO A 398 -30.10 -11.61 16.18
N ALA A 399 -31.36 -11.19 16.12
CA ALA A 399 -31.94 -10.31 17.14
C ALA A 399 -31.77 -10.96 18.53
N LYS A 400 -31.24 -10.22 19.50
CA LYS A 400 -31.23 -10.63 20.91
C LYS A 400 -32.68 -10.71 21.42
N THR A 401 -33.35 -11.83 21.21
CA THR A 401 -34.59 -12.15 21.92
C THR A 401 -34.24 -12.74 23.30
N PRO A 402 -34.88 -12.31 24.41
CA PRO A 402 -34.72 -12.97 25.71
C PRO A 402 -35.23 -14.42 25.65
N PRO A 403 -34.77 -15.32 26.54
CA PRO A 403 -35.12 -16.73 26.46
C PRO A 403 -36.57 -16.91 26.89
N ARG A 404 -37.46 -17.17 25.93
CA ARG A 404 -38.77 -17.74 26.25
C ARG A 404 -39.10 -18.82 25.24
N GLY A 405 -39.16 -20.05 25.75
CA GLY A 405 -39.32 -21.25 24.96
C GLY A 405 -40.62 -21.25 24.18
N VAL A 406 -40.49 -21.17 22.86
CA VAL A 406 -41.42 -21.80 21.91
C VAL A 406 -40.57 -22.33 20.78
N ARG A 407 -40.68 -23.64 20.54
CA ARG A 407 -40.03 -24.35 19.45
C ARG A 407 -40.71 -23.92 18.15
N ALA A 408 -40.21 -22.87 17.50
CA ALA A 408 -40.64 -22.47 16.16
C ALA A 408 -39.87 -23.30 15.12
N THR A 409 -40.44 -24.45 14.77
CA THR A 409 -40.06 -25.19 13.56
C THR A 409 -40.53 -24.40 12.33
N GLY A 410 -39.59 -24.07 11.44
CA GLY A 410 -39.86 -23.80 10.03
C GLY A 410 -40.15 -22.34 9.63
N SER A 411 -39.14 -21.63 9.11
CA SER A 411 -39.34 -20.60 8.06
C SER A 411 -38.07 -20.27 7.27
N ALA A 412 -37.13 -21.22 7.13
CA ALA A 412 -35.93 -21.05 6.30
C ALA A 412 -36.17 -21.29 4.79
N SER A 413 -37.42 -21.52 4.34
CA SER A 413 -37.68 -22.11 3.01
C SER A 413 -38.01 -21.12 1.87
N GLN A 414 -38.17 -19.82 2.12
CA GLN A 414 -38.65 -18.90 1.06
C GLN A 414 -37.58 -17.96 0.47
N ALA A 415 -36.44 -17.75 1.13
CA ALA A 415 -35.36 -16.89 0.61
C ALA A 415 -34.28 -17.66 -0.16
N ALA A 416 -34.01 -18.90 0.25
CA ALA A 416 -33.32 -19.87 -0.60
C ALA A 416 -34.06 -20.02 -1.94
N ALA A 417 -35.39 -19.87 -1.97
CA ALA A 417 -36.17 -19.97 -3.19
C ALA A 417 -35.97 -18.80 -4.17
N ALA A 418 -35.73 -17.55 -3.74
CA ALA A 418 -35.62 -16.40 -4.66
C ALA A 418 -34.22 -16.24 -5.28
N ASP A 419 -33.15 -16.52 -4.52
CA ASP A 419 -31.79 -16.62 -5.07
C ASP A 419 -31.54 -17.98 -5.72
N ALA A 420 -32.20 -19.07 -5.27
CA ALA A 420 -32.24 -20.31 -6.06
C ALA A 420 -33.14 -20.19 -7.29
N GLU A 421 -34.16 -19.33 -7.34
CA GLU A 421 -34.93 -19.01 -8.56
C GLU A 421 -34.08 -18.19 -9.53
N ALA A 422 -33.35 -17.18 -9.05
CA ALA A 422 -32.42 -16.42 -9.89
C ALA A 422 -31.21 -17.26 -10.34
N LEU A 423 -30.67 -18.17 -9.50
CA LEU A 423 -29.68 -19.17 -9.94
C LEU A 423 -30.32 -20.27 -10.80
N ALA A 424 -31.61 -20.60 -10.65
CA ALA A 424 -32.34 -21.57 -11.48
C ALA A 424 -32.89 -20.99 -12.77
N GLU A 425 -32.79 -19.67 -12.96
CA GLU A 425 -33.23 -18.97 -14.15
C GLU A 425 -32.43 -19.49 -15.36
N GLN A 426 -33.13 -20.17 -16.26
CA GLN A 426 -32.64 -20.53 -17.58
C GLN A 426 -32.89 -19.35 -18.54
N LEU A 427 -32.20 -19.35 -19.68
CA LEU A 427 -32.43 -18.35 -20.73
C LEU A 427 -33.89 -18.40 -21.18
N SER A 428 -34.61 -17.28 -21.08
CA SER A 428 -35.98 -17.18 -21.57
C SER A 428 -36.01 -17.13 -23.11
N GLU A 429 -37.15 -17.51 -23.70
CA GLU A 429 -37.35 -17.50 -25.16
C GLU A 429 -37.06 -16.11 -25.78
N THR A 430 -37.38 -15.04 -25.05
CA THR A 430 -37.10 -13.66 -25.48
C THR A 430 -35.61 -13.32 -25.44
N THR A 431 -34.86 -13.81 -24.46
CA THR A 431 -33.41 -13.64 -24.41
C THR A 431 -32.74 -14.46 -25.52
N LEU A 432 -33.16 -15.71 -25.73
CA LEU A 432 -32.68 -16.57 -26.80
C LEU A 432 -32.91 -15.95 -28.19
N ALA A 433 -34.10 -15.38 -28.43
CA ALA A 433 -34.39 -14.69 -29.69
C ALA A 433 -33.46 -13.48 -29.92
N GLY A 434 -33.13 -12.72 -28.86
CA GLY A 434 -32.17 -11.62 -28.93
C GLY A 434 -30.73 -12.09 -29.21
N LEU A 435 -30.33 -13.23 -28.63
CA LEU A 435 -29.02 -13.85 -28.88
C LEU A 435 -28.91 -14.43 -30.29
N ASP A 436 -29.98 -15.05 -30.79
CA ASP A 436 -30.05 -15.56 -32.15
C ASP A 436 -30.02 -14.43 -33.19
N ALA A 437 -30.54 -13.24 -32.85
CA ALA A 437 -30.44 -12.05 -33.70
C ALA A 437 -28.99 -11.58 -33.85
N LEU A 438 -28.21 -11.58 -32.75
CA LEU A 438 -26.77 -11.26 -32.78
C LEU A 438 -25.98 -12.22 -33.69
N GLN A 439 -26.34 -13.51 -33.72
CA GLN A 439 -25.68 -14.49 -34.59
C GLN A 439 -26.02 -14.33 -36.08
N ARG A 440 -27.16 -13.70 -36.41
CA ARG A 440 -27.61 -13.49 -37.80
C ARG A 440 -27.05 -12.20 -38.42
N ASP A 441 -26.78 -11.17 -37.60
CA ASP A 441 -26.21 -9.89 -38.02
C ASP A 441 -24.67 -9.88 -38.12
N GLY A 442 -23.99 -11.02 -37.92
CA GLY A 442 -22.55 -11.20 -38.14
C GLY A 442 -22.08 -11.10 -39.60
N GLY A 443 -22.84 -10.41 -40.45
CA GLY A 443 -22.57 -10.17 -41.86
C GLY A 443 -22.52 -8.68 -42.17
N ASP A 444 -21.31 -8.14 -42.20
CA ASP A 444 -20.88 -6.92 -42.92
C ASP A 444 -21.66 -5.62 -42.61
N GLY A 445 -21.21 -4.88 -41.59
CA GLY A 445 -21.71 -3.52 -41.31
C GLY A 445 -21.00 -2.82 -40.15
N GLY A 446 -19.92 -2.09 -40.45
CA GLY A 446 -19.15 -1.35 -39.46
C GLY A 446 -19.91 -0.17 -38.83
N GLY A 447 -19.80 -0.02 -37.51
CA GLY A 447 -20.18 1.22 -36.80
C GLY A 447 -20.91 1.08 -35.47
N GLY A 448 -20.67 0.06 -34.66
CA GLY A 448 -21.14 -0.06 -33.28
C GLY A 448 -20.51 -1.29 -32.65
N GLY A 449 -19.99 -1.21 -31.42
CA GLY A 449 -19.21 -2.30 -30.81
C GLY A 449 -19.93 -3.64 -30.90
N GLU A 450 -19.34 -4.59 -31.61
CA GLU A 450 -19.93 -5.91 -31.87
C GLU A 450 -20.20 -6.64 -30.54
N LEU A 451 -21.45 -7.03 -30.31
CA LEU A 451 -21.87 -7.76 -29.13
C LEU A 451 -21.75 -9.26 -29.39
N GLU A 452 -20.93 -9.95 -28.61
CA GLU A 452 -20.74 -11.41 -28.74
C GLU A 452 -21.25 -12.14 -27.49
N TYR A 453 -21.97 -13.25 -27.69
CA TYR A 453 -22.42 -14.10 -26.58
C TYR A 453 -21.43 -15.22 -26.29
N ILE A 454 -20.96 -15.26 -25.05
CA ILE A 454 -20.03 -16.29 -24.56
C ILE A 454 -20.82 -17.30 -23.73
N ARG A 455 -20.79 -18.56 -24.17
CA ARG A 455 -21.40 -19.67 -23.44
C ARG A 455 -20.64 -19.94 -22.14
N PRO A 456 -21.35 -20.21 -21.04
CA PRO A 456 -20.69 -20.48 -19.78
C PRO A 456 -19.96 -21.82 -19.80
N ALA A 457 -18.69 -21.84 -19.42
CA ALA A 457 -17.91 -23.07 -19.25
C ALA A 457 -18.30 -23.84 -17.98
N SER A 458 -18.81 -23.12 -16.97
CA SER A 458 -19.30 -23.67 -15.71
C SER A 458 -20.63 -23.02 -15.34
N VAL A 459 -21.49 -23.81 -14.71
CA VAL A 459 -22.85 -23.42 -14.27
C VAL A 459 -22.86 -23.01 -12.79
N THR A 460 -21.72 -23.18 -12.09
CA THR A 460 -21.57 -22.93 -10.65
C THR A 460 -20.49 -21.89 -10.33
N GLN A 461 -19.53 -21.69 -11.23
CA GLN A 461 -18.41 -20.77 -11.04
C GLN A 461 -18.42 -19.68 -12.12
N LEU A 462 -18.12 -18.45 -11.69
CA LEU A 462 -17.94 -17.33 -12.60
C LEU A 462 -16.63 -17.45 -13.37
N GLN A 463 -16.63 -17.02 -14.63
CA GLN A 463 -15.42 -16.96 -15.44
C GLN A 463 -14.44 -15.92 -14.84
N PRO A 464 -13.13 -16.21 -14.79
CA PRO A 464 -12.14 -15.21 -14.39
C PRO A 464 -12.09 -14.05 -15.41
N GLY A 465 -11.71 -12.86 -14.96
CA GLY A 465 -11.54 -11.70 -15.84
C GLY A 465 -12.82 -10.99 -16.27
N LEU A 466 -13.97 -11.28 -15.63
CA LEU A 466 -15.21 -10.54 -15.89
C LEU A 466 -15.07 -9.06 -15.52
N ALA A 467 -15.61 -8.21 -16.39
CA ALA A 467 -15.77 -6.79 -16.11
C ALA A 467 -16.67 -6.57 -14.90
N LEU A 468 -16.53 -5.39 -14.28
CA LEU A 468 -17.24 -5.03 -13.05
C LEU A 468 -17.00 -6.03 -11.91
N ALA A 469 -15.84 -6.71 -11.88
CA ALA A 469 -15.48 -7.75 -10.91
C ALA A 469 -16.56 -8.86 -10.75
N GLY A 470 -17.24 -9.22 -11.84
CA GLY A 470 -18.27 -10.27 -11.83
C GLY A 470 -19.62 -9.84 -11.22
N PHE A 471 -19.84 -8.55 -11.00
CA PHE A 471 -21.14 -7.99 -10.64
C PHE A 471 -21.99 -7.67 -11.88
N CYS A 472 -23.31 -7.74 -11.73
CA CYS A 472 -24.25 -7.54 -12.84
C CYS A 472 -24.32 -6.07 -13.26
N ALA A 473 -24.05 -5.78 -14.54
CA ALA A 473 -24.18 -4.43 -15.10
C ALA A 473 -25.65 -3.95 -15.12
N GLY A 474 -26.58 -4.84 -15.47
CA GLY A 474 -28.00 -4.48 -15.64
C GLY A 474 -28.70 -4.13 -14.32
N THR A 475 -28.37 -4.79 -13.19
CA THR A 475 -28.96 -4.42 -11.88
C THR A 475 -28.51 -3.04 -11.41
N LEU A 476 -27.26 -2.67 -11.73
CA LEU A 476 -26.70 -1.36 -11.41
C LEU A 476 -27.34 -0.25 -12.27
N ALA A 477 -27.61 -0.55 -13.55
CA ALA A 477 -28.24 0.40 -14.48
C ALA A 477 -29.74 0.59 -14.22
N ARG A 478 -30.51 -0.50 -14.10
CA ARG A 478 -31.98 -0.49 -14.00
C ARG A 478 -32.51 -0.09 -12.62
N ARG A 479 -31.70 -0.28 -11.56
CA ARG A 479 -32.07 0.01 -10.16
C ARG A 479 -33.43 -0.59 -9.77
N PRO A 480 -33.59 -1.92 -9.84
CA PRO A 480 -34.89 -2.58 -9.72
C PRO A 480 -35.59 -2.35 -8.37
N THR A 481 -34.85 -1.95 -7.34
CA THR A 481 -35.33 -1.86 -5.95
C THR A 481 -35.50 -0.42 -5.45
N GLY A 482 -35.30 0.58 -6.32
CA GLY A 482 -35.53 1.99 -6.00
C GLY A 482 -34.44 2.94 -6.50
N ARG A 483 -34.15 3.96 -5.69
CA ARG A 483 -33.20 5.02 -6.05
C ARG A 483 -31.74 4.54 -6.10
N TYR A 484 -31.41 3.49 -5.36
CA TYR A 484 -30.05 2.98 -5.17
C TYR A 484 -29.70 1.87 -6.17
N PRO A 485 -28.45 1.83 -6.68
CA PRO A 485 -27.98 0.74 -7.52
C PRO A 485 -27.79 -0.53 -6.67
N LEU A 486 -28.28 -1.68 -7.15
CA LEU A 486 -28.16 -2.94 -6.42
C LEU A 486 -26.94 -3.72 -6.88
N LEU A 487 -25.97 -3.90 -5.97
CA LEU A 487 -24.80 -4.72 -6.20
C LEU A 487 -25.17 -6.21 -6.04
N ARG A 488 -25.31 -6.91 -7.16
CA ARG A 488 -25.66 -8.35 -7.23
C ARG A 488 -24.66 -9.09 -8.11
N ARG A 489 -24.29 -10.30 -7.72
CA ARG A 489 -23.39 -11.15 -8.51
C ARG A 489 -24.05 -11.61 -9.80
N ALA A 490 -23.23 -11.75 -10.84
CA ALA A 490 -23.68 -12.38 -12.07
C ALA A 490 -24.04 -13.85 -11.82
N ASN A 491 -25.03 -14.35 -12.55
CA ASN A 491 -25.39 -15.75 -12.57
C ASN A 491 -24.64 -16.44 -13.73
N PRO A 492 -23.73 -17.40 -13.45
CA PRO A 492 -23.00 -18.10 -14.51
C PRO A 492 -23.92 -18.89 -15.45
N ARG A 493 -25.15 -19.24 -15.05
CA ARG A 493 -26.07 -20.03 -15.90
C ARG A 493 -26.59 -19.29 -17.12
N LEU A 494 -26.66 -17.95 -17.08
CA LEU A 494 -27.14 -17.13 -18.19
C LEU A 494 -26.08 -16.96 -19.29
N GLY A 495 -24.81 -17.24 -18.98
CA GLY A 495 -23.67 -16.92 -19.84
C GLY A 495 -23.27 -15.45 -19.74
N TYR A 496 -22.46 -15.00 -20.70
CA TYR A 496 -21.83 -13.68 -20.65
C TYR A 496 -21.95 -12.96 -21.99
N LEU A 497 -21.87 -11.63 -21.98
CA LEU A 497 -21.82 -10.80 -23.20
C LEU A 497 -20.50 -10.07 -23.27
N ALA A 498 -19.78 -10.20 -24.38
CA ALA A 498 -18.61 -9.41 -24.69
C ALA A 498 -19.01 -8.12 -25.43
N TYR A 499 -18.46 -7.00 -24.99
CA TYR A 499 -18.67 -5.68 -25.56
C TYR A 499 -17.43 -4.81 -25.31
N GLN A 500 -16.87 -4.18 -26.35
CA GLN A 500 -15.70 -3.29 -26.25
C GLN A 500 -14.53 -3.93 -25.46
N ASP A 501 -14.08 -5.11 -25.90
CA ASP A 501 -12.97 -5.88 -25.30
C ASP A 501 -13.17 -6.35 -23.85
N LYS A 502 -14.40 -6.26 -23.33
CA LYS A 502 -14.75 -6.64 -21.96
C LYS A 502 -15.91 -7.60 -21.92
N VAL A 503 -15.86 -8.54 -20.98
CA VAL A 503 -16.91 -9.57 -20.79
C VAL A 503 -17.76 -9.23 -19.57
N TYR A 504 -19.06 -9.11 -19.75
CA TYR A 504 -20.04 -8.74 -18.73
C TYR A 504 -20.93 -9.93 -18.35
N GLY A 505 -21.20 -10.08 -17.06
CA GLY A 505 -22.15 -11.06 -16.53
C GLY A 505 -23.45 -10.40 -16.06
N PHE A 506 -24.53 -11.19 -16.04
CA PHE A 506 -25.88 -10.72 -15.68
C PHE A 506 -26.52 -11.57 -14.60
N ALA A 507 -27.33 -10.96 -13.74
CA ALA A 507 -27.99 -11.64 -12.63
C ALA A 507 -29.35 -12.24 -13.02
N THR A 508 -30.09 -11.57 -13.92
CA THR A 508 -31.43 -11.98 -14.36
C THR A 508 -31.57 -11.86 -15.89
N ASN A 509 -32.53 -12.55 -16.49
CA ASN A 509 -32.81 -12.42 -17.93
C ASN A 509 -33.16 -10.97 -18.31
N ALA A 510 -33.91 -10.27 -17.46
CA ALA A 510 -34.31 -8.88 -17.70
C ALA A 510 -33.10 -7.91 -17.73
N ASP A 511 -32.06 -8.19 -16.96
CA ASP A 511 -30.82 -7.40 -16.95
C ASP A 511 -30.01 -7.63 -18.23
N MET A 512 -29.96 -8.88 -18.70
CA MET A 512 -29.29 -9.26 -19.94
C MET A 512 -30.00 -8.64 -21.15
N GLN A 513 -31.34 -8.69 -21.19
CA GLN A 513 -32.14 -8.08 -22.26
C GLN A 513 -32.00 -6.57 -22.32
N ALA A 514 -31.95 -5.88 -21.17
CA ALA A 514 -31.73 -4.44 -21.14
C ALA A 514 -30.36 -4.06 -21.70
N PHE A 515 -29.33 -4.87 -21.44
CA PHE A 515 -27.99 -4.65 -21.99
C PHE A 515 -27.91 -4.97 -23.48
N LEU A 516 -28.62 -5.99 -23.95
CA LEU A 516 -28.74 -6.30 -25.39
C LEU A 516 -29.42 -5.17 -26.17
N ALA A 517 -30.39 -4.48 -25.57
CA ALA A 517 -31.10 -3.37 -26.19
C ALA A 517 -30.27 -2.08 -26.28
N ASP A 518 -29.54 -1.73 -25.21
CA ASP A 518 -28.66 -0.55 -25.19
C ASP A 518 -27.45 -0.79 -24.25
N PRO A 519 -26.33 -1.33 -24.77
CA PRO A 519 -25.14 -1.59 -23.95
C PRO A 519 -24.47 -0.27 -23.51
N SER A 520 -24.42 0.74 -24.39
CA SER A 520 -23.81 2.03 -24.10
C SER A 520 -24.54 2.80 -22.99
N GLY A 521 -25.87 2.84 -23.03
CA GLY A 521 -26.68 3.50 -22.01
C GLY A 521 -26.60 2.78 -20.67
N CYS A 522 -26.53 1.45 -20.67
CA CYS A 522 -26.30 0.68 -19.44
C CYS A 522 -24.97 1.05 -18.78
N LEU A 523 -23.87 1.11 -19.54
CA LEU A 523 -22.56 1.49 -19.01
C LEU A 523 -22.52 2.95 -18.55
N ALA A 524 -23.14 3.87 -19.29
CA ALA A 524 -23.27 5.27 -18.87
C ALA A 524 -24.09 5.41 -17.58
N ALA A 525 -25.12 4.58 -17.38
CA ALA A 525 -25.89 4.55 -16.15
C ALA A 525 -25.07 4.01 -14.96
N VAL A 526 -24.20 3.03 -15.19
CA VAL A 526 -23.25 2.52 -14.18
C VAL A 526 -22.25 3.62 -13.80
N GLU A 527 -21.65 4.31 -14.76
CA GLU A 527 -20.77 5.45 -14.47
C GLU A 527 -21.49 6.56 -13.71
N GLY A 528 -22.73 6.88 -14.10
CA GLY A 528 -23.57 7.83 -13.38
C GLY A 528 -23.90 7.38 -11.95
N ALA A 529 -24.00 6.08 -11.69
CA ALA A 529 -24.17 5.53 -10.35
C ALA A 529 -22.89 5.69 -9.51
N VAL A 530 -21.72 5.40 -10.09
CA VAL A 530 -20.41 5.58 -9.42
C VAL A 530 -20.11 7.05 -9.13
N ARG A 531 -20.49 7.97 -10.02
CA ARG A 531 -20.35 9.43 -9.77
C ARG A 531 -21.21 9.89 -8.59
N LYS A 532 -22.40 9.32 -8.41
CA LYS A 532 -23.30 9.63 -7.28
C LYS A 532 -22.86 8.96 -5.99
N GLU A 533 -22.31 7.75 -6.07
CA GLU A 533 -21.78 7.02 -4.93
C GLU A 533 -20.38 6.45 -5.25
N PRO A 534 -19.31 7.19 -4.89
CA PRO A 534 -17.93 6.84 -5.23
C PRO A 534 -17.44 5.54 -4.59
N LEU A 535 -18.08 5.10 -3.49
CA LEU A 535 -17.79 3.83 -2.82
C LEU A 535 -18.03 2.61 -3.70
N LEU A 536 -18.83 2.72 -4.78
CA LEU A 536 -19.09 1.65 -5.74
C LEU A 536 -17.92 1.39 -6.69
N ALA A 537 -16.97 2.32 -6.85
CA ALA A 537 -15.90 2.18 -7.83
C ALA A 537 -15.02 0.95 -7.55
N ARG A 538 -14.51 0.82 -6.33
CA ARG A 538 -13.58 -0.26 -5.95
C ARG A 538 -14.20 -1.67 -5.97
N PRO A 539 -15.42 -1.92 -5.44
CA PRO A 539 -16.06 -3.22 -5.56
C PRO A 539 -16.27 -3.64 -7.02
N LEU A 540 -16.46 -2.69 -7.93
CA LEU A 540 -16.63 -2.94 -9.37
C LEU A 540 -15.29 -3.01 -10.12
N GLY A 541 -14.14 -2.87 -9.45
CA GLY A 541 -12.83 -2.82 -10.12
C GLY A 541 -12.68 -1.62 -11.07
N LEU A 542 -13.43 -0.55 -10.84
CA LEU A 542 -13.33 0.71 -11.59
C LEU A 542 -12.36 1.68 -10.88
N PRO A 543 -11.67 2.54 -11.64
CA PRO A 543 -10.84 3.58 -11.03
C PRO A 543 -11.69 4.51 -10.15
N PRO A 544 -11.14 5.03 -9.04
CA PRO A 544 -11.86 5.96 -8.18
C PRO A 544 -12.28 7.21 -8.97
N PRO A 545 -13.51 7.72 -8.79
CA PRO A 545 -13.99 8.88 -9.52
C PRO A 545 -13.24 10.14 -9.07
N ARG A 546 -12.65 10.83 -10.06
CA ARG A 546 -11.66 11.92 -9.94
C ARG A 546 -10.37 11.43 -9.28
N PRO A 547 -9.18 11.68 -9.87
CA PRO A 547 -7.92 11.49 -9.18
C PRO A 547 -7.77 12.58 -8.10
N SER A 548 -8.59 12.50 -7.04
CA SER A 548 -8.36 13.25 -5.82
C SER A 548 -7.05 12.70 -5.26
N ALA A 549 -6.06 13.57 -5.10
CA ALA A 549 -4.72 13.33 -4.54
C ALA A 549 -4.49 11.94 -3.93
N ASP A 550 -3.40 11.27 -4.32
CA ASP A 550 -2.98 10.01 -3.69
C ASP A 550 -2.95 10.20 -2.15
N VAL A 551 -4.01 9.72 -1.49
CA VAL A 551 -4.24 9.88 -0.06
C VAL A 551 -3.02 9.34 0.69
N HIS A 552 -2.38 8.31 0.13
CA HIS A 552 -1.13 7.77 0.64
C HIS A 552 0.04 8.73 0.47
N ALA A 553 0.26 9.34 -0.69
CA ALA A 553 1.32 10.33 -0.87
C ALA A 553 1.14 11.55 0.05
N VAL A 554 -0.09 12.03 0.22
CA VAL A 554 -0.40 13.18 1.08
C VAL A 554 -0.11 12.86 2.55
N LEU A 555 -0.49 11.66 3.01
CA LEU A 555 -0.31 11.24 4.40
C LEU A 555 1.11 10.76 4.71
N GLN A 556 1.81 10.19 3.74
CA GLN A 556 3.25 9.90 3.82
C GLN A 556 4.04 11.21 3.97
N ALA A 557 3.60 12.30 3.32
CA ALA A 557 4.14 13.63 3.58
C ALA A 557 3.76 14.21 4.96
N MET A 558 2.73 13.68 5.63
CA MET A 558 2.35 14.05 7.01
C MET A 558 3.01 13.17 8.09
N SER A 559 3.56 12.00 7.74
CA SER A 559 4.17 11.07 8.70
C SER A 559 5.55 11.54 9.22
N GLY A 560 6.02 12.70 8.79
CA GLY A 560 7.13 13.40 9.43
C GLY A 560 6.81 13.76 10.89
N PRO A 561 7.82 13.94 11.75
CA PRO A 561 7.60 14.35 13.13
C PRO A 561 6.78 15.64 13.15
N LEU A 562 5.59 15.59 13.76
CA LEU A 562 4.76 16.77 13.99
C LEU A 562 5.61 17.81 14.72
N GLN A 563 5.93 18.92 14.05
CA GLN A 563 6.51 20.07 14.71
C GLN A 563 5.41 20.70 15.54
N VAL A 564 5.45 20.47 16.85
CA VAL A 564 4.56 21.10 17.82
C VAL A 564 5.31 22.27 18.43
N ASP A 565 4.70 23.46 18.44
CA ASP A 565 5.22 24.59 19.20
C ASP A 565 5.10 24.26 20.70
N PHE A 566 6.19 23.76 21.28
CA PHE A 566 6.28 23.49 22.71
C PHE A 566 6.82 24.74 23.43
N GLY A 567 5.90 25.53 23.99
CA GLY A 567 6.24 26.62 24.89
C GLY A 567 6.64 26.07 26.27
N CYS A 568 7.93 25.89 26.51
CA CYS A 568 8.42 25.57 27.86
C CYS A 568 8.61 26.87 28.64
N GLN A 569 7.79 27.11 29.66
CA GLN A 569 8.11 28.11 30.68
C GLN A 569 9.37 27.62 31.40
N THR A 570 10.41 28.46 31.43
CA THR A 570 11.75 28.12 31.93
C THR A 570 11.69 27.20 33.15
N PRO A 571 12.16 25.95 33.07
CA PRO A 571 12.10 25.02 34.20
C PRO A 571 12.95 25.57 35.34
N VAL A 572 12.31 25.78 36.50
CA VAL A 572 12.92 26.37 37.71
C VAL A 572 13.88 25.38 38.41
N HIS A 573 13.88 24.10 38.00
CA HIS A 573 14.74 23.07 38.55
C HIS A 573 15.28 22.14 37.45
N PHE A 574 16.53 22.37 37.05
CA PHE A 574 17.27 21.37 36.27
C PHE A 574 17.59 20.19 37.20
N LEU A 575 17.00 19.02 36.93
CA LEU A 575 17.55 17.78 37.47
C LEU A 575 18.81 17.47 36.69
N GLU A 576 19.95 17.98 37.17
CA GLU A 576 21.26 17.68 36.61
C GLU A 576 21.50 16.16 36.72
N ARG A 577 21.32 15.46 35.59
CA ARG A 577 21.81 14.09 35.47
C ARG A 577 23.33 14.17 35.54
N HIS A 578 23.92 13.75 36.65
CA HIS A 578 25.36 13.65 36.82
C HIS A 578 25.92 12.49 35.97
N ILE A 579 25.95 12.68 34.66
CA ILE A 579 26.59 11.77 33.72
C ILE A 579 28.05 12.16 33.66
N ASP A 580 28.89 11.41 34.37
CA ASP A 580 30.33 11.57 34.28
C ASP A 580 30.82 11.05 32.92
N LYS A 581 31.07 11.97 31.99
CA LYS A 581 31.60 11.66 30.65
C LYS A 581 33.01 11.07 30.69
N SER A 582 33.69 11.16 31.83
CA SER A 582 35.03 10.59 32.04
C SER A 582 35.01 9.18 32.63
N TYR A 583 33.84 8.68 33.02
CA TYR A 583 33.65 7.35 33.58
C TYR A 583 34.04 6.25 32.59
N GLU A 584 34.96 5.38 33.00
CA GLU A 584 35.28 4.14 32.31
C GLU A 584 35.04 2.97 33.26
N TRP A 585 34.28 1.97 32.82
CA TRP A 585 34.03 0.75 33.60
C TRP A 585 35.26 -0.17 33.69
N ASN A 586 36.23 0.00 32.77
CA ASN A 586 37.40 -0.86 32.67
C ASN A 586 38.54 -0.40 33.59
N VAL A 587 38.80 -1.17 34.64
CA VAL A 587 39.85 -0.93 35.64
C VAL A 587 41.26 -0.81 35.01
N TRP A 588 41.54 -1.53 33.92
CA TRP A 588 42.83 -1.45 33.24
C TRP A 588 43.00 -0.16 32.45
N ALA A 589 41.91 0.41 31.92
CA ALA A 589 41.93 1.70 31.24
C ALA A 589 42.16 2.85 32.24
N LEU A 590 41.54 2.78 33.42
CA LEU A 590 41.80 3.69 34.53
C LEU A 590 43.26 3.64 35.02
N ARG A 591 43.85 2.44 35.15
CA ARG A 591 45.27 2.27 35.49
C ARG A 591 46.19 2.89 34.43
N ARG A 592 45.92 2.69 33.14
CA ARG A 592 46.70 3.31 32.05
C ARG A 592 46.62 4.84 32.10
N ARG A 593 45.43 5.41 32.34
CA ARG A 593 45.25 6.86 32.51
C ARG A 593 46.00 7.40 33.73
N ALA A 594 45.94 6.69 34.87
CA ALA A 594 46.67 7.08 36.07
C ALA A 594 48.19 7.06 35.87
N LEU A 595 48.72 6.02 35.19
CA LEU A 595 50.14 5.95 34.81
C LEU A 595 50.52 7.07 33.83
N ALA A 596 49.66 7.39 32.86
CA ALA A 596 49.88 8.50 31.94
C ALA A 596 49.93 9.86 32.68
N LEU A 597 49.04 10.09 33.64
CA LEU A 597 49.03 11.29 34.47
C LEU A 597 50.25 11.37 35.39
N ALA A 598 50.67 10.26 36.01
CA ALA A 598 51.91 10.20 36.80
C ALA A 598 53.14 10.51 35.93
N ASN A 599 53.20 9.95 34.72
CA ASN A 599 54.24 10.24 33.74
C ASN A 599 54.23 11.71 33.30
N LEU A 600 53.05 12.34 33.18
CA LEU A 600 52.93 13.76 32.86
C LEU A 600 53.42 14.65 34.02
N ARG A 601 53.20 14.25 35.28
CA ARG A 601 53.73 14.97 36.45
C ARG A 601 55.26 14.90 36.56
N GLY A 602 55.85 13.81 36.07
CA GLY A 602 57.31 13.66 35.98
C GLY A 602 57.96 14.35 34.78
N LYS A 603 57.17 14.89 33.84
CA LYS A 603 57.67 15.60 32.66
C LYS A 603 57.75 17.09 32.95
N ALA A 604 58.96 17.65 33.00
CA ALA A 604 59.17 19.09 33.05
C ALA A 604 58.87 19.69 31.67
N THR A 605 57.87 20.59 31.58
CA THR A 605 57.58 21.32 30.34
C THR A 605 58.60 22.45 30.16
N ARG A 606 59.23 22.54 28.98
CA ARG A 606 60.26 23.56 28.67
C ARG A 606 59.67 24.93 28.26
N SER A 607 58.36 25.10 28.30
CA SER A 607 57.71 26.37 27.96
C SER A 607 56.34 26.45 28.61
N THR A 608 56.10 27.54 29.34
CA THR A 608 54.80 27.91 29.88
C THR A 608 54.09 28.79 28.86
N GLN A 609 53.09 28.23 28.19
CA GLN A 609 52.13 29.02 27.42
C GLN A 609 51.06 29.51 28.41
N THR A 610 51.02 30.81 28.68
CA THR A 610 50.00 31.42 29.54
C THR A 610 48.65 31.46 28.82
N GLY A 611 47.56 31.43 29.60
CA GLY A 611 46.17 31.36 29.12
C GLY A 611 45.74 32.49 28.17
N GLU A 612 46.50 33.58 28.09
CA GLU A 612 46.25 34.68 27.15
C GLU A 612 46.53 34.33 25.69
N SER A 613 47.35 33.30 25.42
CA SER A 613 47.67 32.90 24.04
C SER A 613 46.59 32.06 23.38
N HIS A 614 45.59 31.59 24.13
CA HIS A 614 44.47 30.80 23.60
C HIS A 614 43.44 31.67 22.84
N PHE A 615 43.51 33.00 22.97
CA PHE A 615 42.60 33.94 22.30
C PHE A 615 43.13 34.51 20.98
N ARG A 616 44.27 34.03 20.46
CA ARG A 616 44.69 34.31 19.09
C ARG A 616 44.34 33.16 18.16
N ARG A 617 43.05 33.00 17.89
CA ARG A 617 42.57 32.37 16.66
C ARG A 617 41.28 33.05 16.22
N ASP A 618 41.32 33.62 15.04
CA ASP A 618 40.18 34.17 14.32
C ASP A 618 39.12 33.08 14.16
N ASN A 619 38.00 33.24 14.85
CA ASN A 619 36.79 32.48 14.60
C ASN A 619 35.95 33.25 13.58
N GLU A 620 35.98 32.85 12.32
CA GLU A 620 34.90 33.13 11.39
C GLU A 620 33.66 32.33 11.84
N SER A 621 32.74 32.99 12.54
CA SER A 621 31.45 32.42 12.89
C SER A 621 30.43 32.80 11.82
N GLN A 622 29.90 31.79 11.11
CA GLN A 622 28.72 31.94 10.27
C GLN A 622 27.53 32.31 11.17
N VAL A 623 27.00 33.52 10.97
CA VAL A 623 25.82 34.03 11.67
C VAL A 623 24.57 33.53 10.97
N TRP A 624 23.81 32.65 11.61
CA TRP A 624 22.39 32.47 11.32
C TRP A 624 21.62 33.61 12.00
N ARG A 625 20.91 34.43 11.23
CA ARG A 625 20.11 35.53 11.79
C ARG A 625 18.83 34.98 12.45
N PRO A 626 18.51 35.37 13.69
CA PRO A 626 17.21 35.12 14.29
C PRO A 626 16.07 35.79 13.51
N ARG A 627 14.90 35.14 13.48
CA ARG A 627 13.66 35.68 12.91
C ARG A 627 13.12 36.78 13.84
N GLU A 628 12.68 37.91 13.28
CA GLU A 628 12.21 39.06 14.07
C GLU A 628 10.88 38.78 14.78
N ALA A 629 10.89 38.83 16.11
CA ALA A 629 9.71 39.01 16.96
C ALA A 629 9.78 40.42 17.55
N THR A 630 8.79 41.25 17.25
CA THR A 630 8.78 42.66 17.66
C THR A 630 8.26 42.81 19.09
N VAL A 631 9.08 43.35 19.98
CA VAL A 631 8.62 44.01 21.21
C VAL A 631 9.31 45.38 21.33
N GLN A 632 8.47 46.37 21.60
CA GLN A 632 8.75 47.80 21.61
C GLN A 632 9.76 48.20 22.70
N THR A 633 10.86 48.86 22.32
CA THR A 633 11.60 49.74 23.23
C THR A 633 12.01 51.04 22.54
N LYS A 634 11.94 52.12 23.30
CA LYS A 634 12.22 53.51 22.91
C LYS A 634 13.71 53.69 22.70
N VAL A 635 14.15 53.83 21.44
CA VAL A 635 15.17 54.76 20.93
C VAL A 635 15.52 54.31 19.51
N ALA A 636 15.18 55.13 18.50
CA ALA A 636 15.59 54.93 17.13
C ALA A 636 16.94 55.61 16.90
N LYS A 637 18.00 54.84 16.68
CA LYS A 637 19.30 55.34 16.24
C LYS A 637 19.57 54.79 14.83
N GLY A 638 19.43 55.64 13.82
CA GLY A 638 19.78 55.28 12.44
C GLY A 638 21.29 55.32 12.23
N GLN A 639 21.86 54.27 11.63
CA GLN A 639 23.18 54.35 11.00
C GLN A 639 22.95 54.77 9.54
N SER A 640 23.37 55.99 9.19
CA SER A 640 23.45 56.41 7.79
C SER A 640 24.73 55.84 7.20
N MET A 641 24.62 55.13 6.08
CA MET A 641 25.78 54.62 5.34
C MET A 641 26.34 55.72 4.43
N PRO A 642 27.67 55.87 4.30
CA PRO A 642 28.28 56.87 3.45
C PRO A 642 27.85 56.69 1.99
N HIS A 643 27.46 57.78 1.34
CA HIS A 643 27.00 57.77 -0.05
C HIS A 643 28.20 57.78 -0.99
N LYS A 644 28.30 56.73 -1.83
CA LYS A 644 29.31 56.63 -2.88
C LYS A 644 28.74 57.15 -4.18
N LEU A 645 29.27 58.26 -4.69
CA LEU A 645 28.88 58.85 -5.96
C LEU A 645 30.03 58.73 -6.96
N GLN A 646 29.70 58.36 -8.20
CA GLN A 646 30.65 58.41 -9.31
C GLN A 646 30.11 59.39 -10.33
N TYR A 647 30.93 60.36 -10.71
CA TYR A 647 30.59 61.25 -11.80
C TYR A 647 31.78 61.46 -12.71
N VAL A 648 31.46 61.75 -13.98
CA VAL A 648 32.45 61.91 -15.04
C VAL A 648 32.80 63.39 -15.14
N ALA A 649 34.04 63.74 -14.82
CA ALA A 649 34.57 65.09 -14.92
C ALA A 649 35.34 65.27 -16.23
N GLY A 650 35.38 66.51 -16.73
CA GLY A 650 36.13 66.87 -17.95
C GLY A 650 35.34 66.85 -19.25
N LEU A 651 34.02 66.61 -19.22
CA LEU A 651 33.16 66.61 -20.42
C LEU A 651 32.84 68.02 -20.97
N ARG A 652 33.18 69.10 -20.25
CA ARG A 652 32.89 70.50 -20.64
C ARG A 652 34.10 71.43 -20.44
N GLY A 653 35.32 70.94 -20.68
CA GLY A 653 36.57 71.71 -20.61
C GLY A 653 37.18 72.01 -21.98
N ALA A 654 38.29 72.74 -22.01
CA ALA A 654 39.08 72.98 -23.23
C ALA A 654 39.51 71.66 -23.89
N ALA A 655 39.74 71.67 -25.21
CA ALA A 655 39.90 70.48 -26.05
C ALA A 655 40.98 69.47 -25.59
N ASP A 656 41.91 69.91 -24.74
CA ASP A 656 43.06 69.14 -24.28
C ASP A 656 42.78 68.37 -22.96
N VAL A 657 41.59 68.52 -22.37
CA VAL A 657 41.23 67.90 -21.08
C VAL A 657 40.65 66.50 -21.29
N LYS A 658 41.37 65.48 -20.81
CA LYS A 658 40.95 64.07 -20.87
C LYS A 658 39.82 63.78 -19.86
N MET A 659 38.84 63.00 -20.30
CA MET A 659 37.73 62.51 -19.46
C MET A 659 38.26 61.66 -18.30
N ASN A 660 37.90 62.02 -17.07
CA ASN A 660 38.25 61.26 -15.86
C ASN A 660 36.99 60.94 -15.04
N VAL A 661 36.87 59.68 -14.60
CA VAL A 661 35.80 59.26 -13.69
C VAL A 661 36.26 59.47 -12.27
N VAL A 662 35.62 60.39 -11.55
CA VAL A 662 35.92 60.68 -10.14
C VAL A 662 34.95 59.91 -9.27
N ARG A 663 35.48 59.14 -8.33
CA ARG A 663 34.71 58.39 -7.33
C ARG A 663 34.83 59.12 -6.00
N LEU A 664 33.70 59.54 -5.43
CA LEU A 664 33.62 60.35 -4.23
C LEU A 664 32.78 59.61 -3.20
N ASP A 665 33.39 59.32 -2.05
CA ASP A 665 32.72 58.74 -0.90
C ASP A 665 32.43 59.87 0.09
N LEU A 666 31.15 60.26 0.20
CA LEU A 666 30.68 61.31 1.11
C LEU A 666 30.22 60.66 2.41
N ASP A 667 31.02 60.83 3.46
CA ASP A 667 30.64 60.46 4.82
C ASP A 667 29.88 61.62 5.45
N LEU A 668 28.56 61.52 5.52
CA LEU A 668 27.67 62.53 6.11
C LEU A 668 27.66 62.43 7.66
N GLY A 669 28.77 61.99 8.25
CA GLY A 669 28.91 61.71 9.66
C GLY A 669 28.57 62.91 10.54
N GLN A 670 27.51 62.74 11.35
CA GLN A 670 27.07 63.45 12.55
C GLN A 670 27.18 64.99 12.60
N PRO A 671 26.08 65.72 12.92
CA PRO A 671 26.22 67.12 13.28
C PRO A 671 27.12 67.22 14.51
N HIS A 672 28.17 68.03 14.38
CA HIS A 672 29.10 68.34 15.45
C HIS A 672 28.36 68.72 16.74
N GLN A 673 28.86 68.20 17.86
CA GLN A 673 28.48 68.61 19.20
C GLN A 673 28.63 70.13 19.35
N HIS A 674 27.53 70.80 19.68
CA HIS A 674 27.52 71.92 20.59
C HIS A 674 26.44 71.66 21.65
#